data_AF-A0A067BVY1-F1
#
_entry.id   AF-A0A067BVY1-F1
#
_cell.length_a   1.000
_cell.length_b   1.000
_cell.length_c   1.000
_cell.angle_alpha   90.00
_cell.angle_beta   90.00
_cell.angle_gamma   90.00
#
_symmetry.space_group_name_H-M   'P 1'
#
loop_
_entity.id
_entity.type
_entity.pdbx_description
1 polymer ?
#
loop_
_entity_poly.entity_id
_entity_poly.type
_entity_poly.pdbx_seq_one_letter_code
_entity_poly.pdbx_strand_id
1 'polypeptide(L)'
;MVTIAEDVASTDDAMAFSGGTCGQHQRHTVQLDSVLSESEKSEAKDADGATLKNATLVKGPTNDDRLNPVAIAVFALWVLVTVNSLVDPLKTIYGYFVYLDSNNQNAVWQLTVANHFNNVTSRVCPLSGPFLDCYFELPVYGTGSLAGATCRSYYPTDKGPTQHIGNFFGNCTFPNGQRVDMPDGRTTVTTQWTVQTSSLDRKCLTLLGEGDSFPCDEYITTNGRIINYRVSQTETKKWCKEFGGYYILNLTSGIQEVLVANVSGTSAAFTSIPMTYMQPVFSLEPLLGCPAEVRMGGIATHISTSGWYGDTTAPWSARTTSAAHANDVSQRASSVFVTTTHYAEGDLTQVRTSYKDSYRLGIIAIITYYRASSVYYPILLVYLRQRQPFFRWLRRRNFGLVLHKRERHNLFILLLLTLEALASTEDVVMYCQQVVYGGSSLAQLALKYMSITRIIWPCAFLLLLASRLVEALLGPKRAFAMSEDLFLLGAPVAWIYIPVYVTTQGMSLFQGYRQTGAIISHYANSIFNVYTNQINNLTLYFQLFGYFTIISSAATFLVDVVWHAVTHSSSSLLVSIMSLRTAKEPVDPNAVTSNLHQILIESTHRMAPEIALQMTRAKVPPLMLCESLNLASEGFVCLAYGGIHVVAVSEWGFAHPLENALGHVAVIHDGHRVAFDPNVTIDSLVKLSSRPAWLGIPDLY
;
A
#
# COMPACT_ATOMS: atom_id res chain seq x y z
N MET A 1 -38.64 4.18 -34.07
CA MET A 1 -40.00 3.68 -34.37
C MET A 1 -40.74 3.61 -33.05
N VAL A 2 -41.83 4.37 -32.89
CA VAL A 2 -42.68 4.53 -31.68
C VAL A 2 -41.96 4.89 -30.36
N THR A 3 -42.28 6.07 -29.84
CA THR A 3 -42.04 6.56 -28.47
C THR A 3 -43.36 6.54 -27.67
N ILE A 4 -43.32 6.76 -26.34
CA ILE A 4 -44.21 7.65 -25.51
C ILE A 4 -44.40 7.15 -24.05
N ALA A 5 -44.43 8.12 -23.12
CA ALA A 5 -44.91 8.13 -21.72
C ALA A 5 -44.27 7.18 -20.68
N GLU A 6 -44.04 7.55 -19.41
CA GLU A 6 -44.62 8.51 -18.44
C GLU A 6 -45.70 7.95 -17.47
N ASP A 7 -45.24 7.75 -16.22
CA ASP A 7 -45.71 8.45 -15.00
C ASP A 7 -46.87 7.90 -14.13
N VAL A 8 -46.90 8.40 -12.89
CA VAL A 8 -47.92 8.26 -11.81
C VAL A 8 -47.89 6.93 -11.01
N ALA A 9 -48.39 6.99 -9.77
CA ALA A 9 -48.12 6.04 -8.67
C ALA A 9 -49.36 5.74 -7.78
N SER A 10 -49.10 5.07 -6.63
CA SER A 10 -49.88 5.02 -5.38
C SER A 10 -51.06 4.03 -5.21
N THR A 11 -51.10 3.41 -4.01
CA THR A 11 -52.27 2.89 -3.23
C THR A 11 -53.18 1.82 -3.86
N ASP A 12 -53.75 0.80 -3.19
CA ASP A 12 -53.63 0.21 -1.82
C ASP A 12 -54.15 -1.27 -1.93
N ASP A 13 -54.40 -2.14 -0.93
CA ASP A 13 -54.62 -2.10 0.53
C ASP A 13 -54.09 -3.41 1.19
N ALA A 14 -54.01 -3.46 2.52
CA ALA A 14 -53.85 -4.72 3.27
C ALA A 14 -54.57 -4.76 4.66
N MET A 15 -55.87 -4.49 4.69
CA MET A 15 -56.86 -4.92 5.71
C MET A 15 -56.70 -4.47 7.19
N ALA A 16 -57.83 -4.19 7.84
CA ALA A 16 -57.91 -3.71 9.23
C ALA A 16 -58.92 -4.50 10.10
N PHE A 17 -59.10 -4.05 11.36
CA PHE A 17 -60.05 -4.51 12.41
C PHE A 17 -59.69 -5.79 13.18
N SER A 18 -59.94 -5.90 14.50
CA SER A 18 -60.42 -4.95 15.54
C SER A 18 -59.91 -5.40 16.94
N GLY A 19 -60.02 -4.68 18.06
CA GLY A 19 -60.43 -3.29 18.39
C GLY A 19 -59.43 -2.68 19.42
N GLY A 20 -59.53 -1.47 19.94
CA GLY A 20 -60.68 -0.81 20.60
C GLY A 20 -60.62 -1.04 22.13
N THR A 21 -60.52 -0.05 23.03
CA THR A 21 -60.56 1.43 22.91
C THR A 21 -59.92 2.15 24.11
N CYS A 22 -59.37 3.36 23.86
CA CYS A 22 -59.26 4.53 24.76
C CYS A 22 -58.52 4.46 26.13
N GLY A 23 -57.46 5.27 26.26
CA GLY A 23 -56.84 5.74 27.51
C GLY A 23 -55.92 6.93 27.22
N GLN A 24 -56.12 8.08 27.88
CA GLN A 24 -55.62 9.39 27.42
C GLN A 24 -54.10 9.64 27.58
N HIS A 25 -53.59 10.61 26.79
CA HIS A 25 -52.28 11.22 26.93
C HIS A 25 -52.00 11.78 28.34
N GLN A 26 -50.73 11.77 28.77
CA GLN A 26 -49.91 12.99 28.78
C GLN A 26 -48.40 12.71 28.96
N ARG A 27 -47.56 13.62 28.44
CA ARG A 27 -46.15 13.72 28.81
C ARG A 27 -46.05 14.53 30.10
N HIS A 28 -45.15 14.18 31.03
CA HIS A 28 -44.39 15.18 31.78
C HIS A 28 -43.06 14.61 32.27
N THR A 29 -42.03 15.47 32.28
CA THR A 29 -40.70 15.22 32.86
C THR A 29 -40.67 15.68 34.31
N VAL A 30 -40.17 14.85 35.22
CA VAL A 30 -39.79 15.23 36.60
C VAL A 30 -38.49 14.52 36.97
N GLN A 31 -37.67 15.15 37.81
CA GLN A 31 -36.40 14.63 38.32
C GLN A 31 -36.30 14.91 39.83
N LEU A 32 -35.51 14.08 40.54
CA LEU A 32 -35.11 14.15 41.95
C LEU A 32 -36.11 13.73 43.07
N ASP A 33 -35.56 12.91 43.96
CA ASP A 33 -35.68 12.81 45.43
C ASP A 33 -37.05 12.71 46.14
N SER A 34 -37.27 11.61 46.86
CA SER A 34 -37.15 11.59 48.34
C SER A 34 -37.36 10.22 49.02
N VAL A 35 -36.50 9.95 50.02
CA VAL A 35 -36.69 9.29 51.34
C VAL A 35 -37.74 8.15 51.52
N LEU A 36 -37.27 6.98 52.03
CA LEU A 36 -37.85 6.01 53.00
C LEU A 36 -37.29 4.59 52.71
N SER A 37 -37.02 3.67 53.66
CA SER A 37 -36.81 3.75 55.12
C SER A 37 -35.88 2.61 55.57
N GLU A 38 -35.39 2.64 56.82
CA GLU A 38 -34.70 1.48 57.44
C GLU A 38 -35.69 0.48 58.10
N SER A 39 -35.13 -0.61 58.65
CA SER A 39 -35.80 -1.83 59.17
C SER A 39 -36.40 -2.72 58.05
N GLU A 40 -36.41 -4.06 58.19
CA GLU A 40 -36.18 -4.89 59.38
C GLU A 40 -34.89 -5.74 59.32
N LYS A 41 -34.38 -6.11 60.50
CA LYS A 41 -33.45 -7.24 60.67
C LYS A 41 -34.20 -8.38 61.33
N SER A 42 -34.18 -9.57 60.74
CA SER A 42 -34.45 -10.83 61.45
C SER A 42 -33.13 -11.55 61.71
N GLU A 43 -32.78 -11.76 62.98
CA GLU A 43 -31.65 -12.62 63.34
C GLU A 43 -32.10 -14.09 63.36
N ALA A 44 -31.64 -14.88 62.39
CA ALA A 44 -31.58 -16.33 62.51
C ALA A 44 -30.14 -16.73 62.88
N LYS A 45 -29.93 -17.11 64.15
CA LYS A 45 -28.68 -17.76 64.58
C LYS A 45 -28.87 -19.26 64.44
N ASP A 46 -27.90 -19.92 63.83
CA ASP A 46 -27.78 -21.37 63.85
C ASP A 46 -26.44 -21.80 64.46
N ALA A 47 -26.37 -23.04 64.93
CA ALA A 47 -25.42 -23.45 65.95
C ALA A 47 -24.09 -24.00 65.40
N ASP A 48 -23.19 -23.11 64.94
CA ASP A 48 -21.75 -23.40 65.01
C ASP A 48 -20.88 -22.13 65.12
N GLY A 49 -19.91 -22.16 66.04
CA GLY A 49 -19.24 -20.97 66.59
C GLY A 49 -18.13 -20.32 65.74
N ALA A 50 -18.25 -20.27 64.41
CA ALA A 50 -17.23 -19.73 63.52
C ALA A 50 -17.53 -18.27 63.08
N THR A 51 -16.65 -17.32 63.41
CA THR A 51 -16.87 -15.89 63.10
C THR A 51 -16.43 -15.54 61.67
N LEU A 52 -17.40 -15.47 60.75
CA LEU A 52 -17.17 -14.94 59.41
C LEU A 52 -16.90 -13.42 59.47
N LYS A 53 -15.62 -13.04 59.52
CA LYS A 53 -15.20 -11.62 59.55
C LYS A 53 -15.61 -10.89 58.27
N ASN A 54 -16.66 -10.06 58.40
CA ASN A 54 -17.00 -8.93 57.54
C ASN A 54 -16.61 -9.07 56.06
N ALA A 55 -17.48 -9.69 55.25
CA ALA A 55 -17.56 -9.38 53.84
C ALA A 55 -17.99 -7.91 53.68
N THR A 56 -17.03 -6.99 53.72
CA THR A 56 -17.28 -5.58 53.43
C THR A 56 -17.76 -5.47 51.99
N LEU A 57 -19.04 -5.16 51.82
CA LEU A 57 -19.66 -4.98 50.52
C LEU A 57 -19.08 -3.69 49.90
N VAL A 58 -17.97 -3.84 49.17
CA VAL A 58 -17.23 -2.72 48.58
C VAL A 58 -18.13 -2.05 47.56
N LYS A 59 -18.66 -0.90 47.98
CA LYS A 59 -19.47 0.03 47.20
C LYS A 59 -18.79 0.26 45.85
N GLY A 60 -19.39 -0.25 44.77
CA GLY A 60 -18.79 -0.20 43.44
C GLY A 60 -18.45 1.24 43.05
N PRO A 61 -17.26 1.52 42.48
CA PRO A 61 -16.84 2.88 42.16
C PRO A 61 -17.75 3.47 41.08
N THR A 62 -18.52 4.47 41.49
CA THR A 62 -19.41 5.27 40.64
C THR A 62 -18.63 6.08 39.61
N ASN A 63 -19.10 6.09 38.37
CA ASN A 63 -18.84 7.13 37.35
C ASN A 63 -17.45 7.79 37.36
N ASP A 64 -16.40 7.01 37.08
CA ASP A 64 -15.12 7.57 36.67
C ASP A 64 -14.61 6.88 35.38
N ASP A 65 -15.51 6.80 34.38
CA ASP A 65 -15.20 6.59 32.96
C ASP A 65 -14.45 7.83 32.37
N ARG A 66 -13.47 8.34 33.11
CA ARG A 66 -12.45 9.23 32.58
C ARG A 66 -11.73 8.47 31.48
N LEU A 67 -11.71 9.08 30.30
CA LEU A 67 -11.00 8.63 29.11
C LEU A 67 -9.52 8.35 29.43
N ASN A 68 -9.21 7.14 29.90
CA ASN A 68 -7.84 6.74 30.19
C ASN A 68 -7.09 6.67 28.84
N PRO A 69 -6.09 7.55 28.61
CA PRO A 69 -5.42 7.62 27.31
C PRO A 69 -4.71 6.31 26.96
N VAL A 70 -4.27 5.53 27.96
CA VAL A 70 -3.69 4.19 27.76
C VAL A 70 -4.76 3.22 27.26
N ALA A 71 -5.95 3.20 27.86
CA ALA A 71 -7.04 2.32 27.42
C ALA A 71 -7.53 2.66 26.00
N ILE A 72 -7.56 3.96 25.65
CA ILE A 72 -7.89 4.43 24.30
C ILE A 72 -6.79 4.05 23.30
N ALA A 73 -5.52 4.23 23.65
CA ALA A 73 -4.39 3.84 22.80
C ALA A 73 -4.38 2.32 22.56
N VAL A 74 -4.59 1.50 23.60
CA VAL A 74 -4.69 0.04 23.49
C VAL A 74 -5.90 -0.37 22.64
N PHE A 75 -7.05 0.31 22.76
CA PHE A 75 -8.21 0.04 21.91
C PHE A 75 -7.96 0.44 20.45
N ALA A 76 -7.37 1.61 20.19
CA ALA A 76 -7.03 2.08 18.84
C ALA A 76 -6.01 1.15 18.16
N LEU A 77 -4.99 0.71 18.91
CA LEU A 77 -4.01 -0.27 18.46
C LEU A 77 -4.67 -1.62 18.15
N TRP A 78 -5.59 -2.10 19.00
CA TRP A 78 -6.35 -3.32 18.73
C TRP A 78 -7.23 -3.20 17.47
N VAL A 79 -7.90 -2.06 17.25
CA VAL A 79 -8.68 -1.81 16.03
C VAL A 79 -7.77 -1.80 14.80
N LEU A 80 -6.65 -1.08 14.84
CA LEU A 80 -5.71 -0.96 13.73
C LEU A 80 -5.13 -2.31 13.31
N VAL A 81 -4.67 -3.13 14.26
CA VAL A 81 -4.14 -4.47 13.96
C VAL A 81 -5.27 -5.41 13.50
N THR A 82 -6.47 -5.34 14.09
CA THR A 82 -7.63 -6.13 13.66
C THR A 82 -8.05 -5.81 12.22
N VAL A 83 -8.09 -4.52 11.86
CA VAL A 83 -8.45 -4.08 10.49
C VAL A 83 -7.39 -4.50 9.49
N ASN A 84 -6.09 -4.32 9.79
CA ASN A 84 -5.01 -4.79 8.93
C ASN A 84 -5.17 -6.29 8.60
N SER A 85 -5.36 -7.13 9.62
CA SER A 85 -5.42 -8.58 9.45
C SER A 85 -6.72 -9.08 8.80
N LEU A 86 -7.85 -8.38 8.97
CA LEU A 86 -9.08 -8.65 8.22
C LEU A 86 -8.97 -8.25 6.75
N VAL A 87 -8.20 -7.21 6.44
CA VAL A 87 -7.98 -6.70 5.08
C VAL A 87 -6.87 -7.48 4.36
N ASP A 88 -6.07 -8.31 5.02
CA ASP A 88 -4.91 -8.99 4.41
C ASP A 88 -5.22 -9.84 3.15
N PRO A 89 -6.35 -10.57 3.03
CA PRO A 89 -6.75 -11.21 1.77
C PRO A 89 -6.99 -10.18 0.65
N LEU A 90 -7.68 -9.08 1.00
CA LEU A 90 -7.95 -7.98 0.08
C LEU A 90 -6.66 -7.25 -0.30
N LYS A 91 -5.71 -7.02 0.62
CA LYS A 91 -4.39 -6.44 0.32
C LYS A 91 -3.62 -7.28 -0.70
N THR A 92 -3.71 -8.61 -0.57
CA THR A 92 -2.98 -9.57 -1.40
C THR A 92 -3.53 -9.52 -2.84
N ILE A 93 -4.85 -9.58 -2.98
CA ILE A 93 -5.58 -9.55 -4.26
C ILE A 93 -5.51 -8.15 -4.90
N TYR A 94 -5.80 -7.09 -4.14
CA TYR A 94 -5.81 -5.69 -4.62
C TYR A 94 -4.47 -5.31 -5.25
N GLY A 95 -3.35 -5.58 -4.57
CA GLY A 95 -2.03 -5.21 -5.09
C GLY A 95 -1.62 -5.95 -6.37
N TYR A 96 -2.34 -7.01 -6.76
CA TYR A 96 -2.19 -7.65 -8.06
C TYR A 96 -3.19 -7.08 -9.09
N PHE A 97 -4.49 -7.06 -8.76
CA PHE A 97 -5.55 -6.62 -9.67
C PHE A 97 -5.45 -5.13 -10.07
N VAL A 98 -4.85 -4.29 -9.23
CA VAL A 98 -4.71 -2.85 -9.48
C VAL A 98 -3.69 -2.52 -10.58
N TYR A 99 -2.74 -3.42 -10.85
CA TYR A 99 -1.74 -3.28 -11.91
C TYR A 99 -2.03 -4.11 -13.16
N LEU A 100 -3.26 -4.62 -13.31
CA LEU A 100 -3.75 -5.05 -14.62
C LEU A 100 -3.98 -3.83 -15.52
N ASP A 101 -3.63 -3.91 -16.80
CA ASP A 101 -3.63 -2.80 -17.79
C ASP A 101 -4.96 -2.07 -18.02
N SER A 102 -6.05 -2.53 -17.40
CA SER A 102 -7.35 -1.87 -17.41
C SER A 102 -7.47 -0.72 -16.42
N ASN A 103 -6.67 -0.69 -15.35
CA ASN A 103 -6.82 0.26 -14.25
C ASN A 103 -5.70 1.32 -14.27
N ASN A 104 -5.86 2.34 -15.13
CA ASN A 104 -4.96 3.49 -15.25
C ASN A 104 -4.58 4.08 -13.86
N GLN A 105 -3.30 3.99 -13.48
CA GLN A 105 -2.83 4.50 -12.19
C GLN A 105 -2.53 6.00 -12.26
N ASN A 106 -3.51 6.82 -11.86
CA ASN A 106 -3.37 8.28 -11.83
C ASN A 106 -2.16 8.70 -10.97
N ALA A 107 -1.25 9.45 -11.58
CA ALA A 107 -0.05 10.02 -11.01
C ALA A 107 0.10 11.47 -11.48
N VAL A 108 -0.01 12.40 -10.54
CA VAL A 108 0.05 13.85 -10.77
C VAL A 108 1.45 14.35 -10.43
N TRP A 109 2.06 15.12 -11.33
CA TRP A 109 3.34 15.75 -11.13
C TRP A 109 3.13 17.22 -10.76
N GLN A 110 3.12 17.50 -9.45
CA GLN A 110 3.05 18.86 -8.93
C GLN A 110 4.41 19.26 -8.34
N LEU A 111 5.02 20.29 -8.92
CA LEU A 111 6.39 20.73 -8.60
C LEU A 111 6.50 22.25 -8.69
N THR A 112 7.39 22.84 -7.88
CA THR A 112 7.67 24.28 -7.92
C THR A 112 9.16 24.51 -8.11
N VAL A 113 9.53 25.30 -9.14
CA VAL A 113 10.91 25.60 -9.53
C VAL A 113 11.08 27.11 -9.67
N ALA A 114 12.09 27.67 -9.00
CA ALA A 114 12.40 29.09 -9.04
C ALA A 114 13.81 29.32 -9.59
N ASN A 115 13.99 30.34 -10.43
CA ASN A 115 15.28 30.73 -11.03
C ASN A 115 15.37 32.25 -11.20
N HIS A 116 16.60 32.75 -11.35
CA HIS A 116 16.88 34.12 -11.77
C HIS A 116 17.18 34.21 -13.27
N PHE A 117 16.57 35.17 -13.95
CA PHE A 117 16.81 35.51 -15.35
C PHE A 117 17.32 36.94 -15.48
N ASN A 118 17.92 37.24 -16.64
CA ASN A 118 18.45 38.56 -16.99
C ASN A 118 17.95 38.95 -18.38
N ASN A 119 17.18 40.04 -18.47
CA ASN A 119 16.58 40.51 -19.71
C ASN A 119 17.31 41.70 -20.35
N VAL A 120 18.39 42.22 -19.72
CA VAL A 120 19.11 43.41 -20.19
C VAL A 120 20.50 43.10 -20.75
N THR A 121 21.32 42.30 -20.05
CA THR A 121 22.74 42.10 -20.43
C THR A 121 23.07 40.68 -20.91
N SER A 122 22.07 39.81 -21.00
CA SER A 122 22.20 38.46 -21.57
C SER A 122 22.53 38.52 -23.06
N ARG A 123 23.21 37.47 -23.56
CA ARG A 123 23.79 37.44 -24.93
C ARG A 123 23.14 36.35 -25.78
N VAL A 124 23.36 36.35 -27.09
CA VAL A 124 22.92 35.22 -27.94
C VAL A 124 23.67 33.94 -27.51
N CYS A 125 22.93 32.85 -27.27
CA CYS A 125 23.50 31.58 -26.83
C CYS A 125 24.35 30.91 -27.94
N PRO A 126 25.51 30.30 -27.60
CA PRO A 126 26.23 29.42 -28.53
C PRO A 126 25.55 28.05 -28.62
N LEU A 127 25.40 27.50 -29.82
CA LEU A 127 24.78 26.17 -30.04
C LEU A 127 25.53 25.01 -29.36
N SER A 128 26.80 25.19 -29.02
CA SER A 128 27.61 24.23 -28.23
C SER A 128 27.31 24.26 -26.72
N GLY A 129 26.53 25.23 -26.24
CA GLY A 129 26.50 25.62 -24.84
C GLY A 129 27.86 26.19 -24.35
N PRO A 130 28.01 26.40 -23.02
CA PRO A 130 27.00 26.17 -21.99
C PRO A 130 25.90 27.24 -21.99
N PHE A 131 24.66 26.82 -21.78
CA PHE A 131 23.52 27.74 -21.63
C PHE A 131 23.48 28.30 -20.20
N LEU A 132 23.68 29.62 -20.07
CA LEU A 132 23.60 30.44 -18.85
C LEU A 132 23.65 31.93 -19.28
N ASP A 133 22.85 32.80 -18.67
CA ASP A 133 22.81 34.26 -18.96
C ASP A 133 22.77 34.60 -20.47
N CYS A 134 22.01 33.81 -21.23
CA CYS A 134 21.94 33.91 -22.69
C CYS A 134 20.51 33.67 -23.21
N TYR A 135 20.23 34.02 -24.47
CA TYR A 135 18.97 33.75 -25.15
C TYR A 135 19.17 33.21 -26.57
N PHE A 136 18.17 32.48 -27.07
CA PHE A 136 17.99 32.24 -28.51
C PHE A 136 16.85 33.10 -29.02
N GLU A 137 17.00 33.68 -30.21
CA GLU A 137 15.98 34.49 -30.88
C GLU A 137 15.64 33.86 -32.24
N LEU A 138 14.39 33.39 -32.40
CA LEU A 138 13.97 32.57 -33.53
C LEU A 138 12.57 32.94 -34.03
N PRO A 139 12.28 32.79 -35.34
CA PRO A 139 10.93 32.93 -35.87
C PRO A 139 10.03 31.78 -35.41
N VAL A 140 8.73 32.06 -35.29
CA VAL A 140 7.69 31.08 -34.94
C VAL A 140 6.80 30.78 -36.15
N TYR A 141 6.67 29.50 -36.49
CA TYR A 141 5.72 28.96 -37.46
C TYR A 141 4.63 28.13 -36.76
N GLY A 142 3.68 27.58 -37.51
CA GLY A 142 2.61 26.73 -36.98
C GLY A 142 1.26 27.43 -36.92
N THR A 143 0.41 27.04 -35.96
CA THR A 143 -1.01 27.41 -35.91
C THR A 143 -1.48 27.98 -34.57
N GLY A 144 -0.59 28.08 -33.56
CA GLY A 144 -0.90 28.73 -32.27
C GLY A 144 -0.82 30.25 -32.32
N SER A 145 -1.11 30.92 -31.21
CA SER A 145 -1.28 32.37 -31.12
C SER A 145 0.01 33.17 -31.36
N LEU A 146 1.16 32.55 -31.13
CA LEU A 146 2.48 33.15 -31.39
C LEU A 146 2.99 32.93 -32.84
N ALA A 147 2.23 32.27 -33.71
CA ALA A 147 2.64 32.04 -35.10
C ALA A 147 2.88 33.37 -35.85
N GLY A 148 3.99 33.46 -36.57
CA GLY A 148 4.44 34.68 -37.26
C GLY A 148 5.20 35.68 -36.38
N ALA A 149 5.31 35.48 -35.07
CA ALA A 149 6.18 36.27 -34.21
C ALA A 149 7.65 35.84 -34.29
N THR A 150 8.56 36.68 -33.80
CA THR A 150 9.94 36.33 -33.46
C THR A 150 10.08 36.29 -31.94
N CYS A 151 10.51 35.17 -31.38
CA CYS A 151 10.56 34.95 -29.94
C CYS A 151 11.99 34.76 -29.42
N ARG A 152 12.28 35.42 -28.29
CA ARG A 152 13.45 35.19 -27.43
C ARG A 152 13.11 34.23 -26.30
N SER A 153 13.88 33.15 -26.17
CA SER A 153 13.88 32.25 -25.01
C SER A 153 15.14 32.48 -24.19
N TYR A 154 15.00 32.91 -22.93
CA TYR A 154 16.14 33.20 -22.04
C TYR A 154 16.49 32.00 -21.15
N TYR A 155 17.78 31.87 -20.85
CA TYR A 155 18.32 30.94 -19.87
C TYR A 155 18.63 31.65 -18.54
N PRO A 156 18.55 30.93 -17.40
CA PRO A 156 18.79 31.50 -16.09
C PRO A 156 20.27 31.90 -15.87
N THR A 157 20.50 32.75 -14.88
CA THR A 157 21.83 33.19 -14.43
C THR A 157 22.39 32.31 -13.32
N ASP A 158 21.54 31.59 -12.59
CA ASP A 158 21.86 30.58 -11.60
C ASP A 158 21.76 29.15 -12.15
N LYS A 159 22.34 28.17 -11.44
CA LYS A 159 22.17 26.73 -11.73
C LYS A 159 21.79 25.93 -10.49
N GLY A 160 20.49 25.68 -10.34
CA GLY A 160 19.93 24.83 -9.28
C GLY A 160 19.72 23.37 -9.71
N PRO A 161 19.78 22.40 -8.78
CA PRO A 161 19.64 20.96 -9.07
C PRO A 161 18.22 20.52 -9.46
N THR A 162 17.26 21.45 -9.54
CA THR A 162 15.87 21.21 -10.00
C THR A 162 15.57 21.83 -11.37
N GLN A 163 16.53 22.51 -12.01
CA GLN A 163 16.36 23.15 -13.33
C GLN A 163 16.05 22.18 -14.48
N HIS A 164 16.18 20.87 -14.24
CA HIS A 164 15.77 19.81 -15.14
C HIS A 164 14.30 19.95 -15.58
N ILE A 165 13.44 20.46 -14.68
CA ILE A 165 12.02 20.71 -14.91
C ILE A 165 11.86 22.22 -15.05
N GLY A 166 11.63 22.67 -16.29
CA GLY A 166 12.12 23.99 -16.67
C GLY A 166 11.14 25.12 -16.43
N ASN A 167 11.73 26.26 -16.12
CA ASN A 167 11.07 27.55 -16.01
C ASN A 167 11.31 28.29 -17.34
N PHE A 168 10.25 28.68 -18.05
CA PHE A 168 10.37 29.37 -19.33
C PHE A 168 10.12 30.87 -19.14
N PHE A 169 11.17 31.67 -19.30
CA PHE A 169 11.09 33.13 -19.41
C PHE A 169 11.46 33.56 -20.83
N GLY A 170 10.64 34.41 -21.43
CA GLY A 170 10.72 34.75 -22.85
C GLY A 170 10.01 36.05 -23.21
N ASN A 171 10.24 36.51 -24.44
CA ASN A 171 9.40 37.52 -25.07
C ASN A 171 9.24 37.27 -26.56
N CYS A 172 8.12 37.70 -27.13
CA CYS A 172 7.79 37.53 -28.54
C CYS A 172 7.37 38.87 -29.14
N THR A 173 7.90 39.18 -30.32
CA THR A 173 7.58 40.40 -31.07
C THR A 173 6.88 40.02 -32.36
N PHE A 174 5.65 40.49 -32.54
CA PHE A 174 4.85 40.27 -33.74
C PHE A 174 5.27 41.21 -34.90
N PRO A 175 4.91 40.91 -36.16
CA PRO A 175 5.27 41.73 -37.32
C PRO A 175 4.72 43.17 -37.30
N ASN A 176 3.71 43.45 -36.46
CA ASN A 176 3.17 44.79 -36.21
C ASN A 176 3.99 45.60 -35.17
N GLY A 177 5.09 45.04 -34.64
CA GLY A 177 5.92 45.65 -33.59
C GLY A 177 5.40 45.44 -32.16
N GLN A 178 4.28 44.76 -31.98
CA GLN A 178 3.75 44.45 -30.64
C GLN A 178 4.61 43.39 -29.96
N ARG A 179 5.11 43.69 -28.76
CA ARG A 179 5.83 42.76 -27.89
C ARG A 179 4.93 42.20 -26.80
N VAL A 180 5.10 40.92 -26.49
CA VAL A 180 4.53 40.20 -25.35
C VAL A 180 5.68 39.60 -24.54
N ASP A 181 5.74 39.88 -23.25
CA ASP A 181 6.68 39.27 -22.30
C ASP A 181 5.98 38.13 -21.54
N MET A 182 6.68 37.02 -21.27
CA MET A 182 6.08 35.81 -20.70
C MET A 182 7.02 35.11 -19.69
N PRO A 183 6.50 34.64 -18.53
CA PRO A 183 5.16 34.87 -18.01
C PRO A 183 5.04 36.32 -17.50
N ASP A 184 3.87 36.93 -17.70
CA ASP A 184 3.53 38.26 -17.15
C ASP A 184 2.81 38.18 -15.80
N GLY A 185 2.43 36.97 -15.36
CA GLY A 185 1.67 36.74 -14.12
C GLY A 185 0.23 37.27 -14.15
N ARG A 186 -0.31 37.65 -15.31
CA ARG A 186 -1.65 38.24 -15.47
C ARG A 186 -2.44 37.68 -16.63
N THR A 187 -1.80 37.41 -17.76
CA THR A 187 -2.42 36.88 -18.98
C THR A 187 -1.77 35.58 -19.45
N THR A 188 -0.55 35.30 -19.02
CA THR A 188 0.27 34.16 -19.45
C THR A 188 0.93 33.46 -18.26
N VAL A 189 0.90 32.13 -18.31
CA VAL A 189 1.57 31.22 -17.38
C VAL A 189 2.43 30.25 -18.20
N THR A 190 3.65 29.95 -17.76
CA THR A 190 4.65 29.23 -18.55
C THR A 190 5.38 28.14 -17.77
N THR A 191 5.74 27.05 -18.46
CA THR A 191 6.67 26.02 -17.99
C THR A 191 7.39 25.38 -19.19
N GLN A 192 8.40 24.55 -18.94
CA GLN A 192 9.09 23.75 -19.95
C GLN A 192 9.02 22.29 -19.53
N TRP A 193 8.48 21.46 -20.40
CA TRP A 193 8.25 20.04 -20.11
C TRP A 193 8.52 19.16 -21.34
N THR A 194 8.52 17.85 -21.14
CA THR A 194 8.86 16.87 -22.17
C THR A 194 7.77 16.77 -23.24
N VAL A 195 8.19 16.46 -24.46
CA VAL A 195 7.37 16.17 -25.64
C VAL A 195 8.00 14.96 -26.33
N GLN A 196 7.16 14.03 -26.79
CA GLN A 196 7.62 12.88 -27.57
C GLN A 196 6.94 12.88 -28.94
N THR A 197 7.69 12.57 -30.00
CA THR A 197 7.13 12.23 -31.31
C THR A 197 7.41 10.78 -31.66
N SER A 198 6.50 10.16 -32.42
CA SER A 198 6.71 8.79 -32.93
C SER A 198 6.09 8.56 -34.31
N SER A 199 6.73 7.72 -35.12
CA SER A 199 6.30 7.38 -36.49
C SER A 199 6.83 6.00 -36.88
N LEU A 200 6.22 5.40 -37.90
CA LEU A 200 6.77 4.22 -38.59
C LEU A 200 7.91 4.61 -39.57
N ASP A 201 7.90 5.83 -40.12
CA ASP A 201 9.03 6.35 -40.91
C ASP A 201 9.91 7.28 -40.05
N ARG A 202 11.17 6.87 -39.88
CA ARG A 202 12.21 7.66 -39.20
C ARG A 202 12.37 9.05 -39.82
N LYS A 203 12.12 9.24 -41.12
CA LYS A 203 12.27 10.52 -41.82
C LYS A 203 11.24 11.56 -41.36
N CYS A 204 10.03 11.16 -40.97
CA CYS A 204 9.04 12.09 -40.41
C CYS A 204 9.55 12.79 -39.14
N LEU A 205 10.40 12.11 -38.36
CA LEU A 205 10.89 12.60 -37.07
C LEU A 205 12.06 13.58 -37.18
N THR A 206 12.60 13.84 -38.38
CA THR A 206 13.64 14.87 -38.57
C THR A 206 13.08 16.29 -38.64
N LEU A 207 11.78 16.44 -38.95
CA LEU A 207 11.15 17.73 -39.25
C LEU A 207 10.71 18.51 -38.01
N LEU A 208 10.29 17.82 -36.94
CA LEU A 208 9.79 18.43 -35.70
C LEU A 208 10.67 18.04 -34.50
N GLY A 209 10.96 19.01 -33.63
CA GLY A 209 11.73 18.82 -32.41
C GLY A 209 13.24 18.72 -32.63
N GLU A 210 13.98 18.67 -31.53
CA GLU A 210 15.45 18.51 -31.52
C GLU A 210 15.88 17.09 -31.13
N GLY A 211 17.13 16.73 -31.37
CA GLY A 211 17.70 15.44 -30.97
C GLY A 211 17.43 14.26 -31.92
N ASP A 212 17.98 13.10 -31.56
CA ASP A 212 18.00 11.91 -32.42
C ASP A 212 16.72 11.07 -32.34
N SER A 213 16.30 10.53 -33.48
CA SER A 213 15.30 9.46 -33.52
C SER A 213 15.92 8.10 -33.19
N PHE A 214 15.31 7.37 -32.27
CA PHE A 214 15.75 6.07 -31.74
C PHE A 214 14.64 5.00 -31.89
N PRO A 215 14.98 3.69 -31.89
CA PRO A 215 14.00 2.62 -31.95
C PRO A 215 13.14 2.54 -30.67
N CYS A 216 11.81 2.44 -30.82
CA CYS A 216 10.88 2.23 -29.70
C CYS A 216 9.81 1.21 -30.06
N ASP A 217 9.20 0.60 -29.05
CA ASP A 217 8.11 -0.36 -29.19
C ASP A 217 6.78 0.30 -28.80
N GLU A 218 5.65 -0.32 -29.10
CA GLU A 218 4.33 0.16 -28.68
C GLU A 218 3.53 -0.91 -27.94
N TYR A 219 2.86 -0.49 -26.87
CA TYR A 219 1.92 -1.30 -26.11
C TYR A 219 0.53 -0.65 -26.19
N ILE A 220 -0.51 -1.46 -26.40
CA ILE A 220 -1.89 -1.00 -26.48
C ILE A 220 -2.61 -1.50 -25.22
N THR A 221 -2.98 -0.59 -24.31
CA THR A 221 -3.73 -0.98 -23.10
C THR A 221 -5.13 -1.47 -23.45
N THR A 222 -5.81 -2.15 -22.52
CA THR A 222 -7.21 -2.61 -22.74
C THR A 222 -8.18 -1.46 -23.03
N ASN A 223 -7.79 -0.23 -22.65
CA ASN A 223 -8.55 1.00 -22.86
C ASN A 223 -8.22 1.66 -24.23
N GLY A 224 -7.53 0.94 -25.13
CA GLY A 224 -7.16 1.39 -26.48
C GLY A 224 -6.00 2.39 -26.54
N ARG A 225 -5.32 2.64 -25.42
CA ARG A 225 -4.28 3.67 -25.33
C ARG A 225 -2.93 3.15 -25.85
N ILE A 226 -2.40 3.80 -26.89
CA ILE A 226 -1.07 3.50 -27.44
C ILE A 226 0.02 4.18 -26.60
N ILE A 227 0.80 3.36 -25.90
CA ILE A 227 1.93 3.74 -25.06
C ILE A 227 3.22 3.32 -25.76
N ASN A 228 4.12 4.28 -26.02
CA ASN A 228 5.45 3.99 -26.56
C ASN A 228 6.40 3.60 -25.41
N TYR A 229 7.23 2.59 -25.62
CA TYR A 229 8.19 2.09 -24.62
C TYR A 229 9.37 1.38 -25.32
N ARG A 230 10.14 0.52 -24.63
CA ARG A 230 11.16 -0.31 -25.26
C ARG A 230 11.47 -1.56 -24.44
N VAL A 231 11.52 -2.73 -25.08
CA VAL A 231 11.87 -4.01 -24.45
C VAL A 231 13.08 -4.64 -25.14
N SER A 232 14.26 -4.49 -24.51
CA SER A 232 15.51 -5.14 -24.92
C SER A 232 15.97 -4.81 -26.36
N GLN A 233 16.77 -5.69 -26.97
CA GLN A 233 17.36 -5.54 -28.31
C GLN A 233 16.53 -6.22 -29.41
N THR A 234 15.20 -6.11 -29.34
CA THR A 234 14.27 -6.62 -30.36
C THR A 234 14.31 -5.80 -31.65
N GLU A 235 13.95 -6.40 -32.79
CA GLU A 235 13.61 -5.62 -33.99
C GLU A 235 12.34 -4.79 -33.73
N THR A 236 12.36 -3.50 -34.08
CA THR A 236 11.16 -2.65 -34.03
C THR A 236 10.74 -2.19 -35.42
N LYS A 237 9.45 -1.83 -35.53
CA LYS A 237 8.81 -1.20 -36.68
C LYS A 237 8.52 0.29 -36.45
N LYS A 238 8.80 0.82 -35.26
CA LYS A 238 8.45 2.19 -34.83
C LYS A 238 9.68 2.95 -34.32
N TRP A 239 9.71 4.24 -34.61
CA TRP A 239 10.74 5.18 -34.18
C TRP A 239 10.11 6.21 -33.25
N CYS A 240 10.88 6.61 -32.23
CA CYS A 240 10.52 7.67 -31.30
C CYS A 240 11.62 8.74 -31.27
N LYS A 241 11.27 9.95 -30.82
CA LYS A 241 12.17 11.07 -30.58
C LYS A 241 11.61 11.89 -29.42
N GLU A 242 12.48 12.38 -28.54
CA GLU A 242 12.11 13.02 -27.28
C GLU A 242 12.88 14.32 -27.11
N PHE A 243 12.19 15.39 -26.70
CA PHE A 243 12.73 16.73 -26.56
C PHE A 243 11.93 17.57 -25.57
N GLY A 244 12.40 18.78 -25.25
CA GLY A 244 11.64 19.76 -24.49
C GLY A 244 10.75 20.62 -25.37
N GLY A 245 9.60 21.04 -24.84
CA GLY A 245 8.76 22.12 -25.37
C GLY A 245 8.48 23.17 -24.30
N TYR A 246 8.28 24.42 -24.71
CA TYR A 246 7.81 25.48 -23.81
C TYR A 246 6.29 25.53 -23.85
N TYR A 247 5.65 25.24 -22.72
CA TYR A 247 4.20 25.22 -22.55
C TYR A 247 3.75 26.60 -22.05
N ILE A 248 2.79 27.20 -22.74
CA ILE A 248 2.29 28.56 -22.50
C ILE A 248 0.77 28.47 -22.35
N LEU A 249 0.26 28.68 -21.15
CA LEU A 249 -1.17 28.82 -20.85
C LEU A 249 -1.57 30.28 -20.92
N ASN A 250 -2.52 30.61 -21.79
CA ASN A 250 -3.16 31.91 -21.82
C ASN A 250 -4.36 31.92 -20.85
N LEU A 251 -4.27 32.74 -19.80
CA LEU A 251 -5.25 32.79 -18.70
C LEU A 251 -6.60 33.40 -19.09
N THR A 252 -6.67 34.21 -20.15
CA THR A 252 -7.91 34.89 -20.56
C THR A 252 -8.74 34.08 -21.56
N SER A 253 -8.10 33.21 -22.34
CA SER A 253 -8.76 32.27 -23.26
C SER A 253 -8.88 30.85 -22.72
N GLY A 254 -8.07 30.48 -21.71
CA GLY A 254 -7.96 29.11 -21.21
C GLY A 254 -7.24 28.14 -22.17
N ILE A 255 -6.70 28.64 -23.29
CA ILE A 255 -5.98 27.84 -24.28
C ILE A 255 -4.52 27.73 -23.85
N GLN A 256 -3.98 26.51 -23.87
CA GLN A 256 -2.56 26.25 -23.73
C GLN A 256 -1.96 25.94 -25.11
N GLU A 257 -0.78 26.48 -25.42
CA GLU A 257 0.00 26.14 -26.61
C GLU A 257 1.41 25.69 -26.23
N VAL A 258 2.09 25.01 -27.15
CA VAL A 258 3.47 24.55 -26.96
C VAL A 258 4.36 25.05 -28.09
N LEU A 259 5.48 25.66 -27.72
CA LEU A 259 6.57 26.00 -28.63
C LEU A 259 7.59 24.85 -28.64
N VAL A 260 7.79 24.26 -29.81
CA VAL A 260 8.80 23.22 -30.08
C VAL A 260 9.89 23.80 -30.97
N ALA A 261 11.17 23.66 -30.60
CA ALA A 261 12.27 24.04 -31.49
C ALA A 261 12.51 22.97 -32.56
N ASN A 262 12.68 23.41 -33.79
CA ASN A 262 13.09 22.57 -34.92
C ASN A 262 14.48 23.02 -35.36
N VAL A 263 15.41 22.07 -35.49
CA VAL A 263 16.71 22.28 -36.12
C VAL A 263 16.72 21.56 -37.46
N SER A 264 16.35 22.29 -38.52
CA SER A 264 16.69 21.88 -39.87
C SER A 264 18.14 22.28 -40.16
N GLY A 265 18.85 21.56 -41.03
CA GLY A 265 20.31 21.69 -41.19
C GLY A 265 20.83 23.05 -41.67
N THR A 266 19.96 23.99 -42.04
CA THR A 266 20.31 25.36 -42.47
C THR A 266 19.54 26.47 -41.75
N SER A 267 18.49 26.15 -40.98
CA SER A 267 17.71 27.13 -40.22
C SER A 267 17.00 26.54 -39.02
N ALA A 268 17.05 27.29 -37.91
CA ALA A 268 16.36 27.01 -36.67
C ALA A 268 15.08 27.85 -36.57
N ALA A 269 14.02 27.29 -36.00
CA ALA A 269 12.75 27.98 -35.76
C ALA A 269 11.96 27.32 -34.62
N PHE A 270 10.99 28.04 -34.06
CA PHE A 270 9.95 27.44 -33.21
C PHE A 270 8.72 27.06 -34.05
N THR A 271 8.03 26.00 -33.65
CA THR A 271 6.66 25.68 -34.10
C THR A 271 5.72 25.85 -32.91
N SER A 272 4.73 26.73 -33.03
CA SER A 272 3.63 26.87 -32.06
C SER A 272 2.47 25.95 -32.44
N ILE A 273 2.12 25.05 -31.52
CA ILE A 273 1.02 24.09 -31.66
C ILE A 273 -0.01 24.39 -30.55
N PRO A 274 -1.26 24.77 -30.87
CA PRO A 274 -2.31 24.95 -29.88
C PRO A 274 -2.81 23.59 -29.39
N MET A 275 -3.05 23.46 -28.08
CA MET A 275 -3.46 22.20 -27.46
C MET A 275 -4.89 22.26 -26.95
N THR A 276 -5.62 21.16 -27.15
CA THR A 276 -6.90 20.89 -26.51
C THR A 276 -6.69 20.16 -25.18
N TYR A 277 -7.35 20.61 -24.11
CA TYR A 277 -7.11 20.17 -22.73
C TYR A 277 -7.17 18.63 -22.54
N MET A 278 -8.19 17.98 -23.11
CA MET A 278 -8.46 16.55 -22.95
C MET A 278 -7.71 15.63 -23.92
N GLN A 279 -6.94 16.16 -24.88
CA GLN A 279 -6.33 15.38 -25.94
C GLN A 279 -4.79 15.52 -25.92
N PRO A 280 -4.07 14.63 -25.21
CA PRO A 280 -2.61 14.67 -25.13
C PRO A 280 -1.90 14.14 -26.40
N VAL A 281 -2.63 13.62 -27.39
CA VAL A 281 -2.07 13.00 -28.61
C VAL A 281 -2.59 13.69 -29.87
N PHE A 282 -1.69 14.18 -30.72
CA PHE A 282 -1.99 14.93 -31.93
C PHE A 282 -1.36 14.26 -33.16
N SER A 283 -2.09 14.19 -34.28
CA SER A 283 -1.49 13.83 -35.57
C SER A 283 -0.72 15.02 -36.15
N LEU A 284 0.51 14.75 -36.60
CA LEU A 284 1.33 15.69 -37.35
C LEU A 284 1.12 15.61 -38.86
N GLU A 285 0.33 14.66 -39.34
CA GLU A 285 0.09 14.48 -40.78
C GLU A 285 -0.38 15.77 -41.49
N PRO A 286 -1.25 16.63 -40.91
CA PRO A 286 -1.60 17.93 -41.51
C PRO A 286 -0.49 18.99 -41.50
N LEU A 287 0.56 18.81 -40.69
CA LEU A 287 1.68 19.76 -40.53
C LEU A 287 2.96 19.31 -41.25
N LEU A 288 3.20 18.01 -41.35
CA LEU A 288 4.40 17.40 -41.94
C LEU A 288 4.14 16.66 -43.26
N GLY A 289 2.88 16.42 -43.62
CA GLY A 289 2.51 15.65 -44.82
C GLY A 289 2.84 14.16 -44.74
N CYS A 290 3.11 13.62 -43.56
CA CYS A 290 3.45 12.22 -43.34
C CYS A 290 3.02 11.71 -41.95
N PRO A 291 2.80 10.40 -41.76
CA PRO A 291 2.15 9.85 -40.56
C PRO A 291 3.09 9.87 -39.35
N ALA A 292 2.93 10.85 -38.47
CA ALA A 292 3.61 10.94 -37.18
C ALA A 292 2.66 11.48 -36.10
N GLU A 293 2.91 11.11 -34.85
CA GLU A 293 2.13 11.53 -33.68
C GLU A 293 3.00 12.40 -32.75
N VAL A 294 2.46 13.48 -32.18
CA VAL A 294 3.00 14.10 -30.95
C VAL A 294 2.25 13.54 -29.74
N ARG A 295 2.97 13.26 -28.67
CA ARG A 295 2.44 13.04 -27.32
C ARG A 295 2.95 14.17 -26.42
N MET A 296 2.03 15.05 -26.04
CA MET A 296 2.28 16.13 -25.08
C MET A 296 2.40 15.52 -23.68
N GLY A 297 3.15 16.19 -22.79
CA GLY A 297 3.60 15.61 -21.53
C GLY A 297 4.72 14.57 -21.67
N GLY A 298 4.86 13.94 -22.85
CA GLY A 298 5.76 12.83 -23.13
C GLY A 298 5.26 11.48 -22.63
N ILE A 299 6.01 10.41 -22.96
CA ILE A 299 5.89 9.11 -22.28
C ILE A 299 7.21 8.82 -21.59
N ALA A 300 7.26 9.18 -20.31
CA ALA A 300 8.41 9.00 -19.43
C ALA A 300 8.39 7.58 -18.85
N THR A 301 9.51 6.84 -18.90
CA THR A 301 9.56 5.48 -18.29
C THR A 301 10.07 5.60 -16.85
N HIS A 302 9.20 5.46 -15.86
CA HIS A 302 9.53 5.75 -14.45
C HIS A 302 10.24 4.60 -13.73
N ILE A 303 10.18 3.39 -14.25
CA ILE A 303 10.96 2.24 -13.81
C ILE A 303 11.30 1.42 -15.06
N SER A 304 12.55 0.97 -15.19
CA SER A 304 12.92 -0.14 -16.06
C SER A 304 13.82 -1.07 -15.26
N THR A 305 13.35 -2.29 -15.06
CA THR A 305 14.06 -3.33 -14.33
C THR A 305 14.22 -4.59 -15.15
N SER A 306 15.30 -5.32 -14.89
CA SER A 306 15.54 -6.66 -15.42
C SER A 306 15.57 -7.69 -14.28
N GLY A 307 15.28 -8.94 -14.61
CA GLY A 307 15.34 -10.05 -13.65
C GLY A 307 15.25 -11.41 -14.33
N TRP A 308 15.78 -12.45 -13.68
CA TRP A 308 15.73 -13.82 -14.21
C TRP A 308 14.29 -14.36 -14.40
N TYR A 309 13.34 -13.78 -13.67
CA TYR A 309 11.90 -14.05 -13.72
C TYR A 309 11.12 -12.97 -14.50
N GLY A 310 11.81 -12.04 -15.17
CA GLY A 310 11.22 -11.15 -16.17
C GLY A 310 11.46 -9.65 -15.96
N ASP A 311 11.37 -8.92 -17.06
CA ASP A 311 11.50 -7.47 -17.13
C ASP A 311 10.18 -6.76 -16.82
N THR A 312 10.27 -5.55 -16.27
CA THR A 312 9.17 -4.58 -16.11
C THR A 312 9.60 -3.22 -16.63
N THR A 313 8.69 -2.54 -17.31
CA THR A 313 8.80 -1.11 -17.62
C THR A 313 7.56 -0.39 -17.10
N ALA A 314 7.71 0.84 -16.60
CA ALA A 314 6.61 1.64 -16.05
C ALA A 314 6.46 3.00 -16.76
N PRO A 315 6.02 3.04 -18.04
CA PRO A 315 5.67 4.29 -18.72
C PRO A 315 4.54 5.06 -18.00
N TRP A 316 4.79 6.34 -17.70
CA TRP A 316 3.80 7.37 -17.41
C TRP A 316 3.35 8.01 -18.72
N SER A 317 2.08 8.37 -18.82
CA SER A 317 1.53 8.98 -20.02
C SER A 317 0.46 10.02 -19.67
N ALA A 318 0.73 11.29 -20.04
CA ALA A 318 -0.10 12.45 -19.68
C ALA A 318 -1.57 12.26 -20.07
N ARG A 319 -2.51 12.52 -19.16
CA ARG A 319 -3.95 12.35 -19.37
C ARG A 319 -4.56 13.60 -19.99
N THR A 320 -4.09 14.76 -19.57
CA THR A 320 -4.45 16.07 -20.13
C THR A 320 -3.21 16.70 -20.77
N THR A 321 -3.38 17.76 -21.55
CA THR A 321 -2.24 18.55 -22.05
C THR A 321 -1.70 19.52 -21.00
N SER A 322 -2.43 19.73 -19.89
CA SER A 322 -2.09 20.66 -18.81
C SER A 322 -0.68 20.42 -18.26
N ALA A 323 0.11 21.49 -18.18
CA ALA A 323 1.46 21.47 -17.60
C ALA A 323 1.77 22.79 -16.87
N ALA A 324 1.37 23.93 -17.47
CA ALA A 324 1.62 25.26 -16.92
C ALA A 324 0.45 25.66 -15.98
N HIS A 325 0.70 25.79 -14.66
CA HIS A 325 -0.36 26.02 -13.68
C HIS A 325 -0.35 27.44 -13.08
N ALA A 326 0.81 27.90 -12.59
CA ALA A 326 0.97 29.25 -12.09
C ALA A 326 2.43 29.71 -12.17
N ASN A 327 2.65 31.03 -12.27
CA ASN A 327 3.94 31.65 -12.01
C ASN A 327 3.79 32.81 -11.03
N ASP A 328 4.83 33.05 -10.25
CA ASP A 328 5.06 34.31 -9.54
C ASP A 328 6.31 34.98 -10.13
N VAL A 329 6.26 36.29 -10.35
CA VAL A 329 7.25 37.06 -11.10
C VAL A 329 7.58 38.33 -10.33
N SER A 330 8.80 38.41 -9.81
CA SER A 330 9.30 39.62 -9.13
C SER A 330 10.55 40.17 -9.83
N GLN A 331 10.57 41.49 -10.06
CA GLN A 331 11.64 42.16 -10.79
C GLN A 331 12.50 42.98 -9.82
N ARG A 332 13.83 42.86 -9.94
CA ARG A 332 14.82 43.63 -9.18
C ARG A 332 15.90 44.14 -10.14
N ALA A 333 15.74 45.39 -10.59
CA ALA A 333 16.57 46.01 -11.63
C ALA A 333 16.64 45.14 -12.90
N SER A 334 17.82 44.64 -13.28
CA SER A 334 18.02 43.78 -14.46
C SER A 334 17.75 42.29 -14.20
N SER A 335 17.52 41.87 -12.95
CA SER A 335 17.20 40.48 -12.62
C SER A 335 15.69 40.29 -12.47
N VAL A 336 15.16 39.26 -13.14
CA VAL A 336 13.78 38.80 -12.98
C VAL A 336 13.82 37.46 -12.25
N PHE A 337 13.26 37.40 -11.05
CA PHE A 337 13.06 36.16 -10.32
C PHE A 337 11.68 35.60 -10.69
N VAL A 338 11.67 34.42 -11.30
CA VAL A 338 10.45 33.72 -11.68
C VAL A 338 10.36 32.43 -10.87
N THR A 339 9.22 32.23 -10.21
CA THR A 339 8.82 30.95 -9.61
C THR A 339 7.74 30.33 -10.48
N THR A 340 7.86 29.05 -10.80
CA THR A 340 6.97 28.31 -11.68
C THR A 340 6.41 27.10 -10.97
N THR A 341 5.08 26.99 -10.91
CA THR A 341 4.37 25.79 -10.48
C THR A 341 3.95 25.00 -11.70
N HIS A 342 4.55 23.83 -11.85
CA HIS A 342 4.21 22.80 -12.83
C HIS A 342 3.12 21.88 -12.26
N TYR A 343 2.14 21.51 -13.09
CA TYR A 343 1.09 20.54 -12.77
C TYR A 343 0.74 19.73 -14.01
N ALA A 344 1.17 18.47 -14.07
CA ALA A 344 0.81 17.54 -15.15
C ALA A 344 0.12 16.29 -14.60
N GLU A 345 -1.07 15.97 -15.12
CA GLU A 345 -1.80 14.75 -14.78
C GLU A 345 -1.48 13.65 -15.79
N GLY A 346 -1.28 12.41 -15.32
CA GLY A 346 -1.08 11.28 -16.22
C GLY A 346 -1.28 9.93 -15.56
N ASP A 347 -1.19 8.90 -16.38
CA ASP A 347 -1.42 7.52 -15.96
C ASP A 347 -0.13 6.71 -16.08
N LEU A 348 0.27 6.07 -14.98
CA LEU A 348 1.30 5.03 -14.97
C LEU A 348 0.69 3.69 -15.41
N THR A 349 1.34 3.06 -16.39
CA THR A 349 1.06 1.69 -16.82
C THR A 349 2.32 0.85 -16.61
N GLN A 350 2.20 -0.32 -15.99
CA GLN A 350 3.32 -1.25 -15.80
C GLN A 350 3.27 -2.34 -16.87
N VAL A 351 4.06 -2.22 -17.93
CA VAL A 351 4.17 -3.27 -18.95
C VAL A 351 5.21 -4.30 -18.50
N ARG A 352 4.76 -5.54 -18.32
CA ARG A 352 5.53 -6.67 -17.78
C ARG A 352 5.63 -7.82 -18.78
N THR A 353 6.66 -8.65 -18.64
CA THR A 353 6.76 -9.92 -19.37
C THR A 353 5.83 -10.98 -18.79
N SER A 354 5.05 -11.69 -19.61
CA SER A 354 3.96 -12.58 -19.14
C SER A 354 4.40 -13.71 -18.20
N TYR A 355 5.67 -14.12 -18.25
CA TYR A 355 6.21 -15.14 -17.33
C TYR A 355 6.49 -14.58 -15.92
N LYS A 356 6.72 -13.27 -15.78
CA LYS A 356 6.82 -12.55 -14.49
C LYS A 356 5.51 -12.59 -13.73
N ASP A 357 4.42 -12.27 -14.42
CA ASP A 357 3.07 -12.33 -13.86
C ASP A 357 2.64 -13.76 -13.57
N SER A 358 3.00 -14.72 -14.44
CA SER A 358 2.78 -16.16 -14.18
C SER A 358 3.50 -16.65 -12.92
N TYR A 359 4.76 -16.23 -12.71
CA TYR A 359 5.55 -16.55 -11.51
C TYR A 359 4.94 -15.91 -10.24
N ARG A 360 4.59 -14.62 -10.31
CA ARG A 360 3.95 -13.90 -9.19
C ARG A 360 2.57 -14.48 -8.85
N LEU A 361 1.74 -14.82 -9.86
CA LEU A 361 0.47 -15.51 -9.67
C LEU A 361 0.65 -16.89 -9.03
N GLY A 362 1.65 -17.66 -9.44
CA GLY A 362 1.96 -18.96 -8.81
C GLY A 362 2.24 -18.83 -7.32
N ILE A 363 3.11 -17.88 -6.94
CA ILE A 363 3.43 -17.60 -5.52
C ILE A 363 2.17 -17.14 -4.76
N ILE A 364 1.42 -16.18 -5.31
CA ILE A 364 0.20 -15.65 -4.68
C ILE A 364 -0.88 -16.73 -4.53
N ALA A 365 -1.03 -17.63 -5.51
CA ALA A 365 -1.98 -18.75 -5.44
C ALA A 365 -1.62 -19.74 -4.33
N ILE A 366 -0.34 -20.09 -4.17
CA ILE A 366 0.14 -20.97 -3.10
C ILE A 366 -0.10 -20.33 -1.72
N ILE A 367 0.23 -19.04 -1.56
CA ILE A 367 0.02 -18.28 -0.31
C ILE A 367 -1.47 -18.17 0.02
N THR A 368 -2.32 -17.82 -0.96
CA THR A 368 -3.77 -17.73 -0.78
C THR A 368 -4.39 -19.09 -0.46
N TYR A 369 -3.93 -20.17 -1.09
CA TYR A 369 -4.38 -21.53 -0.78
C TYR A 369 -4.00 -21.96 0.65
N TYR A 370 -2.75 -21.70 1.08
CA TYR A 370 -2.33 -21.93 2.46
C TYR A 370 -3.21 -21.14 3.43
N ARG A 371 -3.39 -19.84 3.21
CA ARG A 371 -4.23 -18.97 4.05
C ARG A 371 -5.68 -19.44 4.16
N ALA A 372 -6.30 -19.78 3.03
CA ALA A 372 -7.67 -20.28 3.00
C ALA A 372 -7.82 -21.59 3.78
N SER A 373 -6.95 -22.57 3.51
CA SER A 373 -7.02 -23.92 4.11
C SER A 373 -6.56 -23.99 5.57
N SER A 374 -5.57 -23.17 5.95
CA SER A 374 -4.77 -23.32 7.17
C SER A 374 -4.99 -22.21 8.20
N VAL A 375 -5.68 -21.12 7.84
CA VAL A 375 -5.99 -20.01 8.76
C VAL A 375 -7.49 -19.67 8.72
N TYR A 376 -8.03 -19.33 7.54
CA TYR A 376 -9.41 -18.82 7.46
C TYR A 376 -10.47 -19.91 7.59
N TYR A 377 -10.25 -21.13 7.08
CA TYR A 377 -11.18 -22.24 7.23
C TYR A 377 -11.36 -22.70 8.68
N PRO A 378 -10.30 -22.92 9.50
CA PRO A 378 -10.45 -23.16 10.94
C PRO A 378 -11.23 -22.05 11.67
N ILE A 379 -10.95 -20.77 11.39
CA ILE A 379 -11.65 -19.63 12.01
C ILE A 379 -13.13 -19.62 11.62
N LEU A 380 -13.46 -19.92 10.35
CA LEU A 380 -14.84 -20.06 9.88
C LEU A 380 -15.57 -21.21 10.59
N LEU A 381 -14.92 -22.36 10.78
CA LEU A 381 -15.49 -23.49 11.52
C LEU A 381 -15.80 -23.13 12.98
N VAL A 382 -14.96 -22.34 13.65
CA VAL A 382 -15.26 -21.81 15.01
C VAL A 382 -16.43 -20.84 14.98
N TYR A 383 -16.47 -19.90 14.03
CA TYR A 383 -17.58 -18.95 13.91
C TYR A 383 -18.93 -19.66 13.73
N LEU A 384 -18.99 -20.66 12.85
CA LEU A 384 -20.19 -21.48 12.61
C LEU A 384 -20.65 -22.24 13.87
N ARG A 385 -19.71 -22.68 14.73
CA ARG A 385 -20.02 -23.35 16.02
C ARG A 385 -20.64 -22.40 17.06
N GLN A 386 -20.32 -21.10 17.01
CA GLN A 386 -20.67 -20.13 18.06
C GLN A 386 -22.11 -19.58 17.97
N ARG A 387 -22.80 -19.72 16.83
CA ARG A 387 -24.21 -19.30 16.61
C ARG A 387 -24.55 -17.85 17.04
N GLN A 388 -23.60 -16.92 16.96
CA GLN A 388 -23.77 -15.51 17.35
C GLN A 388 -23.41 -14.55 16.21
N PRO A 389 -24.00 -13.33 16.15
CA PRO A 389 -23.62 -12.32 15.17
C PRO A 389 -22.13 -11.93 15.29
N PHE A 390 -21.40 -11.96 14.16
CA PHE A 390 -19.95 -11.77 14.08
C PHE A 390 -19.40 -10.65 14.99
N PHE A 391 -19.91 -9.42 14.90
CA PHE A 391 -19.43 -8.29 15.70
C PHE A 391 -19.66 -8.45 17.22
N ARG A 392 -20.71 -9.18 17.66
CA ARG A 392 -20.97 -9.43 19.09
C ARG A 392 -19.98 -10.45 19.66
N TRP A 393 -19.65 -11.47 18.87
CA TRP A 393 -18.62 -12.46 19.18
C TRP A 393 -17.22 -11.80 19.21
N LEU A 394 -16.87 -11.07 18.14
CA LEU A 394 -15.58 -10.40 17.96
C LEU A 394 -15.26 -9.40 19.09
N ARG A 395 -16.25 -8.62 19.56
CA ARG A 395 -16.05 -7.59 20.61
C ARG A 395 -15.56 -8.15 21.95
N ARG A 396 -15.72 -9.46 22.19
CA ARG A 396 -15.34 -10.16 23.43
C ARG A 396 -14.08 -11.03 23.28
N ARG A 397 -13.32 -10.87 22.19
CA ARG A 397 -12.27 -11.79 21.74
C ARG A 397 -11.02 -11.03 21.26
N ASN A 398 -9.84 -11.62 21.35
CA ASN A 398 -8.55 -10.92 21.17
C ASN A 398 -8.04 -10.85 19.72
N PHE A 399 -8.95 -11.00 18.75
CA PHE A 399 -8.72 -11.22 17.31
C PHE A 399 -7.56 -10.46 16.63
N GLY A 400 -7.26 -9.22 17.02
CA GLY A 400 -6.16 -8.45 16.42
C GLY A 400 -4.77 -9.10 16.53
N LEU A 401 -4.41 -9.63 17.71
CA LEU A 401 -3.10 -10.26 17.96
C LEU A 401 -2.85 -11.57 17.18
N VAL A 402 -3.89 -12.10 16.56
CA VAL A 402 -4.10 -13.56 16.46
C VAL A 402 -3.90 -14.08 15.04
N LEU A 403 -4.28 -13.30 14.03
CA LEU A 403 -4.02 -13.62 12.64
C LEU A 403 -2.53 -13.46 12.28
N HIS A 404 -2.08 -14.24 11.29
CA HIS A 404 -0.71 -14.31 10.76
C HIS A 404 0.39 -14.84 11.70
N LYS A 405 0.10 -15.23 12.96
CA LYS A 405 1.08 -15.94 13.81
C LYS A 405 1.64 -17.18 13.10
N ARG A 406 0.73 -18.02 12.61
CA ARG A 406 1.06 -19.27 11.91
C ARG A 406 1.89 -19.10 10.63
N GLU A 407 1.67 -18.00 9.90
CA GLU A 407 2.48 -17.67 8.73
C GLU A 407 3.94 -17.38 9.12
N ARG A 408 4.18 -16.71 10.25
CA ARG A 408 5.53 -16.45 10.77
C ARG A 408 6.23 -17.73 11.22
N HIS A 409 5.51 -18.70 11.77
CA HIS A 409 6.08 -19.99 12.18
C HIS A 409 6.47 -20.89 11.00
N ASN A 410 5.94 -20.64 9.79
CA ASN A 410 6.17 -21.47 8.60
C ASN A 410 7.25 -20.88 7.67
N LEU A 411 8.45 -21.48 7.72
CA LEU A 411 9.62 -21.02 6.95
C LEU A 411 9.39 -21.02 5.44
N PHE A 412 8.65 -21.98 4.89
CA PHE A 412 8.37 -22.05 3.46
C PHE A 412 7.40 -20.93 3.02
N ILE A 413 6.40 -20.61 3.85
CA ILE A 413 5.47 -19.50 3.59
C ILE A 413 6.17 -18.15 3.74
N LEU A 414 7.04 -17.95 4.74
CA LEU A 414 7.86 -16.75 4.83
C LEU A 414 8.84 -16.61 3.66
N LEU A 415 9.41 -17.71 3.15
CA LEU A 415 10.25 -17.70 1.95
C LEU A 415 9.43 -17.26 0.73
N LEU A 416 8.23 -17.81 0.53
CA LEU A 416 7.33 -17.41 -0.55
C LEU A 416 6.87 -15.94 -0.44
N LEU A 417 6.53 -15.47 0.76
CA LEU A 417 6.20 -14.05 1.03
C LEU A 417 7.40 -13.12 0.81
N THR A 418 8.62 -13.59 1.10
CA THR A 418 9.87 -12.86 0.82
C THR A 418 10.13 -12.78 -0.68
N LEU A 419 9.96 -13.89 -1.41
CA LEU A 419 10.07 -13.91 -2.88
C LEU A 419 8.98 -13.06 -3.55
N GLU A 420 7.77 -13.02 -3.00
CA GLU A 420 6.70 -12.10 -3.43
C GLU A 420 7.12 -10.64 -3.22
N ALA A 421 7.55 -10.26 -2.01
CA ALA A 421 7.99 -8.90 -1.71
C ALA A 421 9.16 -8.44 -2.59
N LEU A 422 10.13 -9.33 -2.85
CA LEU A 422 11.23 -9.08 -3.79
C LEU A 422 10.71 -8.91 -5.24
N ALA A 423 9.89 -9.84 -5.73
CA ALA A 423 9.33 -9.79 -7.09
C ALA A 423 8.39 -8.60 -7.31
N SER A 424 7.79 -8.07 -6.24
CA SER A 424 6.90 -6.91 -6.21
C SER A 424 7.59 -5.59 -5.83
N THR A 425 8.93 -5.54 -5.80
CA THR A 425 9.70 -4.32 -5.45
C THR A 425 9.28 -3.11 -6.31
N GLU A 426 9.14 -3.32 -7.61
CA GLU A 426 8.65 -2.32 -8.58
C GLU A 426 7.30 -1.72 -8.17
N ASP A 427 6.38 -2.55 -7.71
CA ASP A 427 5.03 -2.16 -7.29
C ASP A 427 5.06 -1.36 -5.98
N VAL A 428 5.92 -1.76 -5.04
CA VAL A 428 6.13 -1.02 -3.77
C VAL A 428 6.70 0.37 -4.04
N VAL A 429 7.69 0.49 -4.93
CA VAL A 429 8.24 1.79 -5.36
C VAL A 429 7.16 2.69 -5.94
N MET A 430 6.31 2.13 -6.81
CA MET A 430 5.22 2.87 -7.45
C MET A 430 4.16 3.29 -6.44
N TYR A 431 3.83 2.45 -5.45
CA TYR A 431 2.96 2.87 -4.34
C TYR A 431 3.59 3.98 -3.50
N CYS A 432 4.90 3.92 -3.19
CA CYS A 432 5.60 4.98 -2.48
C CYS A 432 5.50 6.33 -3.21
N GLN A 433 5.83 6.37 -4.50
CA GLN A 433 5.74 7.59 -5.32
C GLN A 433 4.31 8.12 -5.41
N GLN A 434 3.32 7.25 -5.63
CA GLN A 434 1.90 7.63 -5.68
C GLN A 434 1.31 8.04 -4.33
N VAL A 435 1.92 7.67 -3.20
CA VAL A 435 1.55 8.14 -1.86
C VAL A 435 2.05 9.56 -1.61
N VAL A 436 3.21 9.92 -2.18
CA VAL A 436 3.83 11.25 -2.02
C VAL A 436 3.29 12.27 -3.02
N TYR A 437 3.09 11.88 -4.29
CA TYR A 437 2.66 12.78 -5.37
C TYR A 437 1.18 12.63 -5.78
N GLY A 438 0.52 11.53 -5.42
CA GLY A 438 -0.83 11.23 -5.91
C GLY A 438 -1.94 11.78 -5.01
N GLY A 439 -2.79 12.65 -5.56
CA GLY A 439 -4.08 13.07 -4.99
C GLY A 439 -5.14 11.95 -4.93
N SER A 440 -4.79 10.81 -4.35
CA SER A 440 -5.62 9.62 -4.25
C SER A 440 -6.63 9.69 -3.10
N SER A 441 -7.78 9.02 -3.25
CA SER A 441 -8.81 9.02 -2.19
C SER A 441 -8.32 8.28 -0.94
N LEU A 442 -8.83 8.65 0.24
CA LEU A 442 -8.38 8.07 1.53
C LEU A 442 -8.42 6.52 1.54
N ALA A 443 -9.39 5.90 0.86
CA ALA A 443 -9.48 4.45 0.73
C ALA A 443 -8.36 3.87 -0.18
N GLN A 444 -8.04 4.51 -1.30
CA GLN A 444 -6.91 4.13 -2.15
C GLN A 444 -5.59 4.33 -1.42
N LEU A 445 -5.42 5.47 -0.75
CA LEU A 445 -4.21 5.80 0.03
C LEU A 445 -3.95 4.75 1.13
N ALA A 446 -4.98 4.36 1.87
CA ALA A 446 -4.89 3.29 2.86
C ALA A 446 -4.47 1.95 2.23
N LEU A 447 -5.03 1.57 1.07
CA LEU A 447 -4.67 0.33 0.38
C LEU A 447 -3.25 0.36 -0.21
N LYS A 448 -2.74 1.53 -0.62
CA LYS A 448 -1.32 1.72 -1.00
C LYS A 448 -0.40 1.54 0.21
N TYR A 449 -0.68 2.20 1.34
CA TYR A 449 0.06 1.98 2.60
C TYR A 449 0.04 0.51 3.05
N MET A 450 -1.10 -0.19 2.95
CA MET A 450 -1.22 -1.62 3.26
C MET A 450 -0.52 -2.54 2.23
N SER A 451 -0.18 -2.03 1.05
CA SER A 451 0.61 -2.77 0.06
C SER A 451 2.11 -2.54 0.25
N ILE A 452 2.52 -1.36 0.72
CA ILE A 452 3.92 -1.05 1.07
C ILE A 452 4.42 -1.91 2.24
N THR A 453 3.56 -2.30 3.20
CA THR A 453 3.97 -3.17 4.34
C THR A 453 4.45 -4.57 3.95
N ARG A 454 4.31 -5.00 2.68
CA ARG A 454 4.87 -6.26 2.18
C ARG A 454 6.40 -6.36 2.40
N ILE A 455 7.11 -5.23 2.47
CA ILE A 455 8.55 -5.16 2.79
C ILE A 455 8.91 -5.69 4.19
N ILE A 456 7.93 -5.92 5.07
CA ILE A 456 8.13 -6.49 6.42
C ILE A 456 8.33 -8.02 6.36
N TRP A 457 7.88 -8.71 5.30
CA TRP A 457 8.03 -10.17 5.19
C TRP A 457 9.50 -10.64 5.09
N PRO A 458 10.38 -10.00 4.30
CA PRO A 458 11.83 -10.24 4.37
C PRO A 458 12.41 -10.08 5.78
N CYS A 459 11.99 -9.06 6.54
CA CYS A 459 12.43 -8.86 7.93
C CYS A 459 12.01 -10.03 8.83
N ALA A 460 10.78 -10.51 8.66
CA ALA A 460 10.24 -11.67 9.37
C ALA A 460 11.00 -12.96 9.00
N PHE A 461 11.32 -13.18 7.73
CA PHE A 461 12.09 -14.35 7.29
C PHE A 461 13.51 -14.37 7.90
N LEU A 462 14.21 -13.23 7.93
CA LEU A 462 15.49 -13.11 8.63
C LEU A 462 15.37 -13.38 10.14
N LEU A 463 14.29 -12.92 10.78
CA LEU A 463 14.03 -13.19 12.20
C LEU A 463 13.73 -14.68 12.46
N LEU A 464 13.03 -15.39 11.58
CA LEU A 464 12.86 -16.85 11.71
C LEU A 464 14.20 -17.58 11.60
N LEU A 465 15.02 -17.23 10.61
CA LEU A 465 16.34 -17.83 10.41
C LEU A 465 17.24 -17.59 11.62
N ALA A 466 17.25 -16.36 12.16
CA ALA A 466 17.99 -16.04 13.38
C ALA A 466 17.46 -16.82 14.60
N SER A 467 16.14 -16.94 14.78
CA SER A 467 15.55 -17.70 15.90
C SER A 467 15.90 -19.18 15.83
N ARG A 468 15.79 -19.82 14.64
CA ARG A 468 16.17 -21.23 14.43
C ARG A 468 17.68 -21.47 14.56
N LEU A 469 18.52 -20.52 14.17
CA LEU A 469 19.97 -20.58 14.37
C LEU A 469 20.35 -20.44 15.86
N VAL A 470 19.66 -19.57 16.60
CA VAL A 470 19.80 -19.45 18.06
C VAL A 470 19.31 -20.72 18.77
N GLU A 471 18.17 -21.29 18.37
CA GLU A 471 17.66 -22.56 18.88
C GLU A 471 18.66 -23.71 18.69
N ALA A 472 19.28 -23.80 17.50
CA ALA A 472 20.27 -24.83 17.18
C ALA A 472 21.61 -24.67 17.92
N LEU A 473 22.05 -23.43 18.18
CA LEU A 473 23.36 -23.16 18.81
C LEU A 473 23.29 -23.03 20.34
N LEU A 474 22.18 -22.52 20.89
CA LEU A 474 22.03 -22.16 22.31
C LEU A 474 20.88 -22.90 23.01
N GLY A 475 20.12 -23.71 22.28
CA GLY A 475 19.04 -24.56 22.78
C GLY A 475 17.65 -23.89 22.82
N PRO A 476 16.57 -24.68 22.91
CA PRO A 476 15.19 -24.21 22.74
C PRO A 476 14.65 -23.33 23.90
N LYS A 477 15.44 -23.11 24.97
CA LYS A 477 15.12 -22.17 26.08
C LYS A 477 15.65 -20.74 25.85
N ARG A 478 16.08 -20.45 24.61
CA ARG A 478 16.59 -19.15 24.14
C ARG A 478 16.10 -18.84 22.73
N ALA A 479 15.20 -19.66 22.19
CA ALA A 479 14.63 -19.49 20.85
C ALA A 479 13.57 -18.39 20.91
N PHE A 480 13.97 -17.15 20.60
CA PHE A 480 13.07 -16.00 20.70
C PHE A 480 11.83 -16.20 19.84
N ALA A 481 10.67 -15.88 20.42
CA ALA A 481 9.39 -16.01 19.74
C ALA A 481 9.26 -14.96 18.62
N MET A 482 8.59 -15.32 17.52
CA MET A 482 8.64 -14.53 16.30
C MET A 482 7.77 -13.27 16.30
N SER A 483 8.31 -12.24 16.96
CA SER A 483 8.22 -10.85 16.55
C SER A 483 6.81 -10.34 16.25
N GLU A 484 5.91 -10.49 17.22
CA GLU A 484 4.67 -9.70 17.26
C GLU A 484 4.99 -8.19 17.23
N ASP A 485 6.12 -7.81 17.84
CA ASP A 485 6.65 -6.45 17.87
C ASP A 485 7.22 -5.96 16.54
N LEU A 486 7.52 -6.83 15.56
CA LEU A 486 7.97 -6.40 14.23
C LEU A 486 6.92 -5.55 13.52
N PHE A 487 5.63 -5.84 13.72
CA PHE A 487 4.56 -5.02 13.16
C PHE A 487 4.40 -3.70 13.92
N LEU A 488 4.66 -3.68 15.24
CA LEU A 488 4.61 -2.47 16.06
C LEU A 488 5.75 -1.50 15.74
N LEU A 489 6.97 -2.02 15.54
CA LEU A 489 8.17 -1.23 15.25
C LEU A 489 8.33 -0.93 13.76
N GLY A 490 8.05 -1.90 12.89
CA GLY A 490 8.28 -1.83 11.45
C GLY A 490 7.20 -1.11 10.66
N ALA A 491 5.91 -1.26 11.00
CA ALA A 491 4.82 -0.65 10.23
C ALA A 491 4.84 0.89 10.26
N PRO A 492 5.09 1.59 11.39
CA PRO A 492 5.21 3.05 11.39
C PRO A 492 6.34 3.56 10.49
N VAL A 493 7.47 2.86 10.43
CA VAL A 493 8.60 3.20 9.55
C VAL A 493 8.23 2.94 8.08
N ALA A 494 7.58 1.81 7.79
CA ALA A 494 7.09 1.46 6.45
C ALA A 494 6.00 2.40 5.92
N TRP A 495 5.22 3.05 6.80
CA TRP A 495 4.21 4.03 6.43
C TRP A 495 4.73 5.47 6.36
N ILE A 496 5.58 5.90 7.30
CA ILE A 496 5.97 7.32 7.40
C ILE A 496 7.28 7.60 6.65
N TYR A 497 8.31 6.79 6.89
CA TYR A 497 9.66 7.07 6.38
C TYR A 497 9.88 6.51 4.97
N ILE A 498 9.52 5.24 4.76
CA ILE A 498 9.81 4.54 3.50
C ILE A 498 9.21 5.24 2.27
N PRO A 499 7.96 5.74 2.25
CA PRO A 499 7.43 6.41 1.06
C PRO A 499 8.21 7.67 0.67
N VAL A 500 8.63 8.47 1.65
CA VAL A 500 9.42 9.69 1.41
C VAL A 500 10.85 9.33 0.97
N TYR A 501 11.48 8.34 1.61
CA TYR A 501 12.81 7.87 1.26
C TYR A 501 12.85 7.25 -0.15
N VAL A 502 11.94 6.34 -0.45
CA VAL A 502 11.83 5.67 -1.76
C VAL A 502 11.39 6.64 -2.87
N THR A 503 10.66 7.71 -2.55
CA THR A 503 10.35 8.75 -3.55
C THR A 503 11.55 9.64 -3.82
N THR A 504 12.26 10.09 -2.79
CA THR A 504 13.45 10.95 -2.95
C THR A 504 14.64 10.22 -3.59
N GLN A 505 14.91 8.97 -3.21
CA GLN A 505 15.90 8.12 -3.88
C GLN A 505 15.38 7.54 -5.20
N GLY A 506 14.07 7.33 -5.35
CA GLY A 506 13.47 6.92 -6.61
C GLY A 506 13.68 7.98 -7.69
N MET A 507 13.57 9.27 -7.35
CA MET A 507 13.90 10.34 -8.30
C MET A 507 15.34 10.26 -8.80
N SER A 508 16.33 9.85 -8.00
CA SER A 508 17.74 9.71 -8.41
C SER A 508 18.09 8.37 -9.06
N LEU A 509 17.41 7.27 -8.68
CA LEU A 509 17.62 5.94 -9.25
C LEU A 509 16.92 5.75 -10.61
N PHE A 510 15.75 6.37 -10.80
CA PHE A 510 15.02 6.37 -12.06
C PHE A 510 15.19 7.67 -12.85
N GLN A 511 16.32 8.35 -12.61
CA GLN A 511 16.68 9.64 -13.20
C GLN A 511 17.16 9.49 -14.65
N GLY A 512 16.44 8.69 -15.46
CA GLY A 512 16.68 8.45 -16.89
C GLY A 512 16.33 9.65 -17.78
N TYR A 513 16.58 10.86 -17.28
CA TYR A 513 16.54 12.06 -18.09
C TYR A 513 17.70 12.05 -19.09
N ARG A 514 17.41 12.40 -20.33
CA ARG A 514 18.40 12.75 -21.35
C ARG A 514 18.41 14.27 -21.51
N GLN A 515 19.59 14.89 -21.49
CA GLN A 515 19.68 16.27 -21.96
C GLN A 515 19.47 16.28 -23.48
N THR A 516 18.45 16.98 -23.92
CA THR A 516 17.99 17.04 -25.32
C THR A 516 17.86 18.50 -25.75
N GLY A 517 18.17 18.78 -27.01
CA GLY A 517 18.07 20.12 -27.60
C GLY A 517 19.37 20.92 -27.60
N ALA A 518 19.61 21.64 -28.70
CA ALA A 518 20.63 22.67 -28.84
C ALA A 518 20.04 24.08 -28.62
N ILE A 519 18.71 24.22 -28.71
CA ILE A 519 17.95 25.47 -28.51
C ILE A 519 17.11 25.40 -27.22
N ILE A 520 16.37 24.30 -27.05
CA ILE A 520 15.55 23.98 -25.86
C ILE A 520 16.28 22.90 -25.07
N SER A 521 17.35 23.28 -24.39
CA SER A 521 18.14 22.41 -23.51
C SER A 521 17.32 21.97 -22.29
N HIS A 522 16.53 20.93 -22.47
CA HIS A 522 15.69 20.32 -21.45
C HIS A 522 16.24 18.98 -21.00
N TYR A 523 15.92 18.57 -19.78
CA TYR A 523 16.11 17.20 -19.31
C TYR A 523 14.81 16.44 -19.58
N ALA A 524 14.70 15.83 -20.76
CA ALA A 524 13.55 15.02 -21.12
C ALA A 524 13.66 13.64 -20.45
N ASN A 525 12.67 13.23 -19.65
CA ASN A 525 12.61 11.86 -19.13
C ASN A 525 12.38 10.91 -20.33
N SER A 526 13.29 9.98 -20.55
CA SER A 526 13.53 9.42 -21.88
C SER A 526 13.53 7.90 -21.88
N ILE A 527 12.71 7.29 -22.76
CA ILE A 527 12.69 5.83 -22.98
C ILE A 527 14.11 5.33 -23.27
N PHE A 528 14.89 6.09 -24.05
CA PHE A 528 16.26 5.76 -24.42
C PHE A 528 17.19 5.65 -23.20
N ASN A 529 17.28 6.71 -22.38
CA ASN A 529 18.19 6.72 -21.21
C ASN A 529 17.72 5.78 -20.09
N VAL A 530 16.41 5.57 -19.94
CA VAL A 530 15.86 4.62 -18.96
C VAL A 530 16.17 3.17 -19.37
N TYR A 531 16.07 2.84 -20.66
CA TYR A 531 16.43 1.51 -21.16
C TYR A 531 17.93 1.22 -21.01
N THR A 532 18.82 2.16 -21.35
CA THR A 532 20.28 1.94 -21.25
C THR A 532 20.78 1.73 -19.82
N ASN A 533 20.00 2.13 -18.81
CA ASN A 533 20.34 2.02 -17.39
C ASN A 533 19.46 1.02 -16.62
N GLN A 534 18.83 0.06 -17.31
CA GLN A 534 17.92 -0.94 -16.73
C GLN A 534 18.57 -1.70 -15.54
N ILE A 535 18.04 -1.49 -14.33
CA ILE A 535 18.62 -2.02 -13.08
C ILE A 535 18.10 -3.44 -12.80
N ASN A 536 18.95 -4.35 -12.34
CA ASN A 536 18.48 -5.66 -11.84
C ASN A 536 17.57 -5.44 -10.61
N ASN A 537 16.34 -5.97 -10.63
CA ASN A 537 15.36 -5.70 -9.56
C ASN A 537 15.84 -6.14 -8.15
N LEU A 538 16.68 -7.17 -8.05
CA LEU A 538 17.27 -7.57 -6.77
C LEU A 538 18.27 -6.51 -6.26
N THR A 539 19.07 -5.92 -7.15
CA THR A 539 19.95 -4.78 -6.81
C THR A 539 19.13 -3.57 -6.37
N LEU A 540 18.05 -3.27 -7.09
CA LEU A 540 17.13 -2.18 -6.74
C LEU A 540 16.52 -2.38 -5.34
N TYR A 541 16.09 -3.60 -5.01
CA TYR A 541 15.57 -3.92 -3.68
C TYR A 541 16.62 -3.67 -2.59
N PHE A 542 17.86 -4.14 -2.76
CA PHE A 542 18.90 -3.93 -1.76
C PHE A 542 19.29 -2.45 -1.60
N GLN A 543 19.27 -1.66 -2.68
CA GLN A 543 19.51 -0.21 -2.64
C GLN A 543 18.42 0.55 -1.88
N LEU A 544 17.14 0.20 -2.08
CA LEU A 544 16.00 0.94 -1.49
C LEU A 544 15.51 0.41 -0.14
N PHE A 545 15.55 -0.90 0.07
CA PHE A 545 14.94 -1.59 1.22
C PHE A 545 15.91 -2.45 2.03
N GLY A 546 17.12 -2.72 1.52
CA GLY A 546 18.11 -3.57 2.19
C GLY A 546 18.50 -3.08 3.59
N TYR A 547 18.79 -1.77 3.71
CA TYR A 547 19.09 -1.16 5.01
C TYR A 547 17.91 -1.25 5.99
N PHE A 548 16.68 -0.94 5.54
CA PHE A 548 15.48 -1.09 6.38
C PHE A 548 15.32 -2.53 6.88
N THR A 549 15.53 -3.50 5.99
CA THR A 549 15.34 -4.93 6.31
C THR A 549 16.32 -5.40 7.38
N ILE A 550 17.61 -5.07 7.22
CA ILE A 550 18.66 -5.43 8.19
C ILE A 550 18.44 -4.70 9.52
N ILE A 551 18.22 -3.38 9.48
CA ILE A 551 18.09 -2.56 10.70
C ILE A 551 16.79 -2.90 11.45
N SER A 552 15.67 -3.16 10.76
CA SER A 552 14.40 -3.52 11.39
C SER A 552 14.48 -4.88 12.09
N SER A 553 15.07 -5.90 11.45
CA SER A 553 15.30 -7.20 12.11
C SER A 553 16.26 -7.07 13.29
N ALA A 554 17.39 -6.37 13.15
CA ALA A 554 18.36 -6.18 14.22
C ALA A 554 17.77 -5.40 15.41
N ALA A 555 17.04 -4.32 15.16
CA ALA A 555 16.38 -3.52 16.20
C ALA A 555 15.28 -4.31 16.92
N THR A 556 14.48 -5.09 16.18
CA THR A 556 13.42 -5.95 16.79
C THR A 556 14.05 -7.00 17.70
N PHE A 557 15.12 -7.67 17.26
CA PHE A 557 15.86 -8.65 18.07
C PHE A 557 16.49 -8.01 19.33
N LEU A 558 17.09 -6.82 19.20
CA LEU A 558 17.69 -6.12 20.36
C LEU A 558 16.63 -5.65 21.37
N VAL A 559 15.48 -5.15 20.90
CA VAL A 559 14.36 -4.75 21.77
C VAL A 559 13.80 -5.96 22.51
N ASP A 560 13.62 -7.09 21.84
CA ASP A 560 13.12 -8.34 22.42
C ASP A 560 14.08 -8.90 23.51
N VAL A 561 15.38 -8.95 23.22
CA VAL A 561 16.42 -9.34 24.21
C VAL A 561 16.44 -8.42 25.43
N VAL A 562 16.34 -7.10 25.24
CA VAL A 562 16.27 -6.14 26.36
C VAL A 562 14.96 -6.29 27.14
N TRP A 563 13.84 -6.52 26.46
CA TRP A 563 12.53 -6.69 27.07
C TRP A 563 12.44 -7.96 27.92
N HIS A 564 12.96 -9.09 27.43
CA HIS A 564 13.11 -10.32 28.21
C HIS A 564 14.04 -10.12 29.42
N ALA A 565 15.15 -9.39 29.26
CA ALA A 565 16.08 -9.10 30.36
C ALA A 565 15.48 -8.20 31.46
N VAL A 566 14.63 -7.23 31.10
CA VAL A 566 13.99 -6.28 32.04
C VAL A 566 12.74 -6.86 32.70
N THR A 567 11.92 -7.61 31.97
CA THR A 567 10.62 -8.11 32.48
C THR A 567 10.67 -9.52 33.07
N HIS A 568 11.75 -10.27 32.81
CA HIS A 568 11.88 -11.70 33.11
C HIS A 568 10.70 -12.57 32.58
N SER A 569 10.01 -12.10 31.53
CA SER A 569 8.82 -12.76 30.97
C SER A 569 9.00 -13.07 29.48
N SER A 570 8.51 -14.24 29.04
CA SER A 570 8.47 -14.68 27.62
C SER A 570 7.32 -14.04 26.81
N SER A 571 6.82 -12.89 27.26
CA SER A 571 5.86 -12.06 26.52
C SER A 571 6.55 -11.11 25.57
N SER A 572 6.02 -10.97 24.35
CA SER A 572 6.25 -9.79 23.52
C SER A 572 5.77 -8.51 24.21
N LEU A 573 6.25 -7.36 23.74
CA LEU A 573 5.84 -6.05 24.23
C LEU A 573 4.40 -5.74 23.78
N LEU A 574 4.02 -6.13 22.56
CA LEU A 574 2.66 -5.98 22.02
C LEU A 574 1.61 -6.78 22.81
N VAL A 575 1.89 -8.05 23.18
CA VAL A 575 0.97 -8.83 24.03
C VAL A 575 0.85 -8.22 25.42
N SER A 576 1.96 -7.74 25.99
CA SER A 576 1.94 -7.05 27.28
C SER A 576 1.06 -5.80 27.25
N ILE A 577 1.21 -4.93 26.25
CA ILE A 577 0.38 -3.73 26.04
C ILE A 577 -1.10 -4.11 25.83
N MET A 578 -1.39 -5.12 25.03
CA MET A 578 -2.76 -5.58 24.79
C MET A 578 -3.40 -6.19 26.05
N SER A 579 -2.62 -6.87 26.91
CA SER A 579 -3.11 -7.50 28.14
C SER A 579 -3.61 -6.50 29.18
N LEU A 580 -3.18 -5.23 29.12
CA LEU A 580 -3.74 -4.14 29.94
C LEU A 580 -5.24 -3.90 29.67
N ARG A 581 -5.77 -4.38 28.54
CA ARG A 581 -7.22 -4.35 28.25
C ARG A 581 -8.02 -5.36 29.08
N THR A 582 -7.40 -6.43 29.55
CA THR A 582 -8.03 -7.52 30.32
C THR A 582 -7.57 -7.59 31.77
N ALA A 583 -6.41 -7.00 32.11
CA ALA A 583 -5.86 -7.00 33.46
C ALA A 583 -6.60 -6.03 34.41
N LYS A 584 -7.65 -6.53 35.07
CA LYS A 584 -8.21 -5.90 36.29
C LYS A 584 -8.21 -6.80 37.53
N GLU A 585 -7.72 -8.04 37.40
CA GLU A 585 -7.49 -8.97 38.51
C GLU A 585 -6.06 -9.55 38.39
N PRO A 586 -5.35 -9.78 39.51
CA PRO A 586 -4.02 -10.37 39.49
C PRO A 586 -4.11 -11.87 39.16
N VAL A 587 -3.45 -12.29 38.08
CA VAL A 587 -3.32 -13.71 37.74
C VAL A 587 -2.24 -14.32 38.63
N ASP A 588 -2.62 -15.22 39.54
CA ASP A 588 -1.66 -16.02 40.32
C ASP A 588 -0.88 -16.94 39.36
N PRO A 589 0.46 -16.81 39.25
CA PRO A 589 1.26 -17.62 38.34
C PRO A 589 1.24 -19.12 38.69
N ASN A 590 0.89 -19.49 39.92
CA ASN A 590 0.82 -20.89 40.36
C ASN A 590 -0.50 -21.58 40.00
N ALA A 591 -1.53 -20.82 39.59
CA ALA A 591 -2.88 -21.33 39.34
C ALA A 591 -3.15 -21.82 37.90
N VAL A 592 -2.14 -21.79 37.01
CA VAL A 592 -2.33 -22.05 35.56
C VAL A 592 -1.84 -23.45 35.15
N THR A 593 -2.55 -24.49 35.59
CA THR A 593 -2.40 -25.87 35.09
C THR A 593 -3.29 -26.12 33.86
N SER A 594 -3.05 -25.38 32.77
CA SER A 594 -3.72 -25.63 31.48
C SER A 594 -3.20 -26.93 30.85
N ASN A 595 -4.03 -27.97 30.77
CA ASN A 595 -3.61 -29.31 30.28
C ASN A 595 -3.15 -29.24 28.82
N LEU A 596 -3.81 -28.41 28.01
CA LEU A 596 -3.45 -28.20 26.61
C LEU A 596 -1.98 -27.78 26.42
N HIS A 597 -1.40 -27.01 27.36
CA HIS A 597 -0.01 -26.57 27.26
C HIS A 597 0.99 -27.73 27.33
N GLN A 598 0.78 -28.69 28.25
CA GLN A 598 1.60 -29.89 28.37
C GLN A 598 1.44 -30.79 27.14
N ILE A 599 0.20 -30.94 26.65
CA ILE A 599 -0.14 -31.75 25.47
C ILE A 599 0.56 -31.24 24.20
N LEU A 600 0.71 -29.93 24.01
CA LEU A 600 1.46 -29.38 22.88
C LEU A 600 2.98 -29.67 22.96
N ILE A 601 3.55 -29.65 24.17
CA ILE A 601 4.98 -29.96 24.40
C ILE A 601 5.25 -31.46 24.22
N GLU A 602 4.37 -32.32 24.73
CA GLU A 602 4.48 -33.79 24.66
C GLU A 602 4.07 -34.38 23.30
N SER A 603 3.53 -33.55 22.40
CA SER A 603 3.10 -33.97 21.07
C SER A 603 4.24 -34.46 20.16
N THR A 604 3.91 -35.28 19.16
CA THR A 604 4.79 -35.67 18.06
C THR A 604 5.37 -34.47 17.29
N HIS A 605 4.62 -33.37 17.23
CA HIS A 605 5.07 -32.09 16.66
C HIS A 605 6.10 -31.34 17.53
N ARG A 606 6.31 -31.75 18.80
CA ARG A 606 7.33 -31.24 19.74
C ARG A 606 7.40 -29.72 19.78
N MET A 607 6.28 -29.05 20.04
CA MET A 607 6.25 -27.60 20.08
C MET A 607 7.14 -27.06 21.19
N ALA A 608 8.02 -26.10 20.86
CA ALA A 608 8.89 -25.47 21.84
C ALA A 608 8.05 -24.85 22.98
N PRO A 609 8.44 -24.98 24.26
CA PRO A 609 7.59 -24.57 25.39
C PRO A 609 7.13 -23.11 25.33
N GLU A 610 7.96 -22.21 24.81
CA GLU A 610 7.63 -20.78 24.67
C GLU A 610 6.55 -20.54 23.60
N ILE A 611 6.59 -21.29 22.49
CA ILE A 611 5.55 -21.27 21.45
C ILE A 611 4.25 -21.88 22.00
N ALA A 612 4.34 -23.05 22.65
CA ALA A 612 3.20 -23.70 23.28
C ALA A 612 2.54 -22.84 24.37
N LEU A 613 3.31 -21.98 25.06
CA LEU A 613 2.79 -21.01 26.02
C LEU A 613 2.06 -19.87 25.31
N GLN A 614 2.61 -19.34 24.21
CA GLN A 614 1.97 -18.26 23.45
C GLN A 614 0.65 -18.71 22.77
N MET A 615 0.54 -19.98 22.38
CA MET A 615 -0.70 -20.55 21.84
C MET A 615 -1.82 -20.69 22.89
N THR A 616 -1.49 -21.00 24.15
CA THR A 616 -2.48 -21.15 25.25
C THR A 616 -2.72 -19.88 26.08
N ARG A 617 -1.90 -18.83 25.89
CA ARG A 617 -1.97 -17.59 26.70
C ARG A 617 -3.24 -16.77 26.53
N ALA A 618 -3.88 -16.82 25.36
CA ALA A 618 -5.12 -16.10 25.10
C ALA A 618 -6.28 -16.79 25.84
N LYS A 619 -6.83 -16.15 26.87
CA LYS A 619 -7.86 -16.73 27.76
C LYS A 619 -9.16 -15.92 27.76
N VAL A 620 -10.29 -16.61 27.94
CA VAL A 620 -11.64 -16.04 27.92
C VAL A 620 -12.16 -15.84 29.36
N PRO A 621 -12.36 -14.60 29.84
CA PRO A 621 -12.98 -14.35 31.14
C PRO A 621 -14.48 -14.73 31.15
N PRO A 622 -15.03 -15.20 32.28
CA PRO A 622 -14.37 -15.47 33.56
C PRO A 622 -13.77 -16.89 33.65
N LEU A 623 -14.09 -17.79 32.72
CA LEU A 623 -13.77 -19.22 32.83
C LEU A 623 -12.29 -19.58 32.61
N MET A 624 -11.46 -18.63 32.16
CA MET A 624 -10.02 -18.78 31.93
C MET A 624 -9.61 -19.91 30.98
N LEU A 625 -10.56 -20.37 30.15
CA LEU A 625 -10.34 -21.30 29.03
C LEU A 625 -9.50 -20.64 27.94
N CYS A 626 -8.66 -21.42 27.28
CA CYS A 626 -7.93 -21.05 26.08
C CYS A 626 -8.90 -20.65 24.96
N GLU A 627 -8.62 -19.54 24.30
CA GLU A 627 -9.51 -18.89 23.34
C GLU A 627 -9.54 -19.67 22.01
N SER A 628 -10.66 -20.32 21.69
CA SER A 628 -10.90 -21.10 20.46
C SER A 628 -10.48 -20.41 19.17
N LEU A 629 -10.66 -19.08 19.10
CA LEU A 629 -10.23 -18.25 17.99
C LEU A 629 -8.69 -18.21 17.83
N ASN A 630 -7.95 -18.13 18.95
CA ASN A 630 -6.48 -18.12 18.96
C ASN A 630 -5.89 -19.51 18.66
N LEU A 631 -6.62 -20.56 19.02
CA LEU A 631 -6.28 -21.92 18.60
C LEU A 631 -6.57 -22.12 17.09
N ALA A 632 -7.71 -21.64 16.60
CA ALA A 632 -8.06 -21.78 15.18
C ALA A 632 -7.10 -21.04 14.22
N SER A 633 -6.60 -19.85 14.58
CA SER A 633 -5.61 -19.14 13.77
C SER A 633 -4.25 -19.84 13.68
N GLU A 634 -3.87 -20.60 14.70
CA GLU A 634 -2.68 -21.47 14.70
C GLU A 634 -2.98 -22.84 14.06
N GLY A 635 -4.20 -23.03 13.54
CA GLY A 635 -4.59 -24.19 12.73
C GLY A 635 -5.34 -25.29 13.47
N PHE A 636 -5.60 -25.14 14.77
CA PHE A 636 -6.24 -26.19 15.55
C PHE A 636 -7.73 -26.30 15.19
N VAL A 637 -8.16 -27.53 14.90
CA VAL A 637 -9.53 -27.92 14.56
C VAL A 637 -9.98 -29.09 15.42
N CYS A 638 -11.29 -29.31 15.50
CA CYS A 638 -11.85 -30.50 16.15
C CYS A 638 -12.27 -31.51 15.10
N LEU A 639 -11.74 -32.73 15.16
CA LEU A 639 -12.19 -33.86 14.34
C LEU A 639 -13.15 -34.71 15.16
N ALA A 640 -14.33 -35.02 14.61
CA ALA A 640 -15.30 -35.92 15.22
C ALA A 640 -15.31 -37.27 14.48
N TYR A 641 -14.86 -38.32 15.18
CA TYR A 641 -14.89 -39.71 14.73
C TYR A 641 -16.03 -40.44 15.43
N GLY A 642 -17.23 -40.34 14.86
CA GLY A 642 -18.46 -40.79 15.53
C GLY A 642 -18.71 -39.97 16.80
N GLY A 643 -18.66 -40.62 17.96
CA GLY A 643 -18.80 -39.97 19.27
C GLY A 643 -17.50 -39.43 19.88
N ILE A 644 -16.32 -39.70 19.29
CA ILE A 644 -15.04 -39.24 19.84
C ILE A 644 -14.64 -37.91 19.21
N HIS A 645 -14.41 -36.89 20.05
CA HIS A 645 -13.88 -35.60 19.65
C HIS A 645 -12.38 -35.50 19.90
N VAL A 646 -11.61 -35.11 18.87
CA VAL A 646 -10.15 -35.09 18.87
C VAL A 646 -9.63 -33.69 18.55
N VAL A 647 -8.54 -33.26 19.19
CA VAL A 647 -7.79 -32.06 18.80
C VAL A 647 -6.86 -32.43 17.64
N ALA A 648 -6.93 -31.67 16.56
CA ALA A 648 -6.13 -31.87 15.36
C ALA A 648 -5.55 -30.56 14.83
N VAL A 649 -4.48 -30.63 14.06
CA VAL A 649 -3.83 -29.49 13.38
C VAL A 649 -4.09 -29.61 11.87
N SER A 650 -4.71 -28.59 11.27
CA SER A 650 -4.98 -28.53 9.82
C SER A 650 -3.81 -27.90 9.07
N GLU A 651 -2.97 -28.66 8.38
CA GLU A 651 -1.91 -28.12 7.52
C GLU A 651 -2.23 -28.32 6.05
N TRP A 652 -2.18 -27.25 5.25
CA TRP A 652 -2.50 -27.26 3.82
C TRP A 652 -3.88 -27.85 3.47
N GLY A 653 -4.82 -27.87 4.43
CA GLY A 653 -6.14 -28.47 4.28
C GLY A 653 -6.23 -29.93 4.69
N PHE A 654 -5.18 -30.51 5.26
CA PHE A 654 -5.15 -31.85 5.83
C PHE A 654 -5.07 -31.75 7.36
N ALA A 655 -6.09 -32.26 8.07
CA ALA A 655 -6.11 -32.27 9.53
C ALA A 655 -5.53 -33.58 10.07
N HIS A 656 -4.46 -33.46 10.84
CA HIS A 656 -3.81 -34.57 11.54
C HIS A 656 -4.12 -34.48 13.05
N PRO A 657 -4.57 -35.56 13.70
CA PRO A 657 -4.69 -35.63 15.16
C PRO A 657 -3.41 -35.21 15.88
N LEU A 658 -3.53 -34.59 17.06
CA LEU A 658 -2.40 -34.48 17.97
C LEU A 658 -2.16 -35.83 18.64
N GLU A 659 -0.95 -36.36 18.47
CA GLU A 659 -0.49 -37.61 19.07
C GLU A 659 0.69 -37.35 20.01
N ASN A 660 0.92 -38.22 20.99
CA ASN A 660 2.15 -38.25 21.78
C ASN A 660 3.19 -39.22 21.18
N ALA A 661 4.38 -39.28 21.76
CA ALA A 661 5.46 -40.20 21.34
C ALA A 661 5.14 -41.71 21.48
N LEU A 662 3.97 -42.08 22.02
CA LEU A 662 3.46 -43.45 22.14
C LEU A 662 2.32 -43.76 21.13
N GLY A 663 1.91 -42.79 20.32
CA GLY A 663 0.79 -42.92 19.36
C GLY A 663 -0.60 -42.75 19.98
N HIS A 664 -0.70 -42.29 21.23
CA HIS A 664 -1.98 -41.97 21.88
C HIS A 664 -2.47 -40.60 21.41
N VAL A 665 -3.77 -40.45 21.14
CA VAL A 665 -4.36 -39.25 20.55
C VAL A 665 -4.97 -38.31 21.61
N ALA A 666 -4.88 -37.00 21.39
CA ALA A 666 -5.45 -35.96 22.23
C ALA A 666 -6.98 -35.86 22.06
N VAL A 667 -7.73 -36.44 22.99
CA VAL A 667 -9.19 -36.44 23.04
C VAL A 667 -9.70 -35.22 23.81
N ILE A 668 -10.80 -34.63 23.33
CA ILE A 668 -11.57 -33.59 24.02
C ILE A 668 -12.69 -34.28 24.80
N HIS A 669 -12.59 -34.28 26.13
CA HIS A 669 -13.59 -34.85 27.02
C HIS A 669 -14.64 -33.81 27.43
N ASP A 670 -15.75 -34.28 28.01
CA ASP A 670 -16.77 -33.42 28.62
C ASP A 670 -16.15 -32.46 29.66
N GLY A 671 -16.63 -31.21 29.67
CA GLY A 671 -16.02 -30.15 30.47
C GLY A 671 -14.82 -29.45 29.83
N HIS A 672 -14.65 -29.56 28.50
CA HIS A 672 -13.63 -28.83 27.71
C HIS A 672 -12.16 -29.19 28.02
N ARG A 673 -11.92 -30.31 28.69
CA ARG A 673 -10.58 -30.79 29.03
C ARG A 673 -10.00 -31.63 27.91
N VAL A 674 -8.73 -31.39 27.57
CA VAL A 674 -7.97 -32.24 26.64
C VAL A 674 -7.07 -33.19 27.44
N ALA A 675 -6.94 -34.44 26.98
CA ALA A 675 -5.97 -35.42 27.48
C ALA A 675 -5.54 -36.39 26.36
N PHE A 676 -4.36 -37.00 26.46
CA PHE A 676 -4.00 -38.14 25.61
C PHE A 676 -4.68 -39.40 26.14
N ASP A 677 -5.57 -40.03 25.35
CA ASP A 677 -6.24 -41.27 25.74
C ASP A 677 -5.44 -42.49 25.26
N PRO A 678 -4.92 -43.35 26.16
CA PRO A 678 -4.14 -44.53 25.77
C PRO A 678 -4.94 -45.59 25.00
N ASN A 679 -6.27 -45.49 24.98
CA ASN A 679 -7.14 -46.40 24.23
C ASN A 679 -7.41 -45.91 22.80
N VAL A 680 -6.97 -44.70 22.44
CA VAL A 680 -7.30 -44.05 21.16
C VAL A 680 -6.03 -43.75 20.36
N THR A 681 -5.89 -44.43 19.23
CA THR A 681 -4.80 -44.27 18.24
C THR A 681 -5.38 -43.90 16.86
N ILE A 682 -4.55 -43.50 15.89
CA ILE A 682 -5.02 -43.28 14.51
C ILE A 682 -5.80 -44.50 13.99
N ASP A 683 -5.26 -45.71 14.20
CA ASP A 683 -5.85 -46.96 13.73
C ASP A 683 -7.21 -47.26 14.36
N SER A 684 -7.49 -46.81 15.59
CA SER A 684 -8.82 -46.94 16.19
C SER A 684 -9.80 -45.90 15.63
N LEU A 685 -9.34 -44.67 15.39
CA LEU A 685 -10.15 -43.59 14.82
C LEU A 685 -10.56 -43.87 13.36
N VAL A 686 -9.63 -44.34 12.52
CA VAL A 686 -9.91 -44.70 11.12
C VAL A 686 -10.91 -45.86 11.00
N LYS A 687 -10.91 -46.80 11.98
CA LYS A 687 -11.92 -47.87 12.08
C LYS A 687 -13.31 -47.35 12.49
N LEU A 688 -13.38 -46.26 13.25
CA LEU A 688 -14.64 -45.60 13.63
C LEU A 688 -15.21 -44.74 12.50
N SER A 689 -14.37 -44.00 11.79
CA SER A 689 -14.74 -43.35 10.52
C SER A 689 -13.52 -43.08 9.64
N SER A 690 -13.61 -43.47 8.37
CA SER A 690 -12.65 -43.10 7.33
C SER A 690 -12.75 -41.64 6.87
N ARG A 691 -13.78 -40.91 7.32
CA ARG A 691 -13.98 -39.47 7.07
C ARG A 691 -14.53 -38.80 8.34
N PRO A 692 -13.68 -38.23 9.22
CA PRO A 692 -14.16 -37.49 10.38
C PRO A 692 -14.93 -36.23 9.96
N ALA A 693 -15.90 -35.81 10.77
CA ALA A 693 -16.54 -34.51 10.58
C ALA A 693 -15.63 -33.41 11.13
N TRP A 694 -15.38 -32.38 10.32
CA TRP A 694 -14.56 -31.22 10.69
C TRP A 694 -15.41 -30.19 11.42
N LEU A 695 -15.01 -29.85 12.64
CA LEU A 695 -15.72 -28.92 13.53
C LEU A 695 -14.77 -27.82 14.02
N GLY A 696 -15.33 -26.65 14.32
CA GLY A 696 -14.59 -25.60 15.00
C GLY A 696 -14.13 -26.07 16.36
N ILE A 697 -12.87 -25.83 16.72
CA ILE A 697 -12.35 -26.14 18.06
C ILE A 697 -13.15 -25.33 19.11
N PRO A 698 -13.59 -25.95 20.23
CA PRO A 698 -14.21 -25.20 21.31
C PRO A 698 -13.16 -24.40 22.08
N ASP A 699 -13.59 -23.57 23.05
CA ASP A 699 -12.66 -23.06 24.07
C ASP A 699 -12.18 -24.27 24.93
N LEU A 700 -10.93 -24.30 25.40
CA LEU A 700 -10.29 -25.51 25.97
C LEU A 700 -9.48 -25.24 27.26
N TYR A 701 -9.23 -26.29 28.07
CA TYR A 701 -8.55 -26.21 29.37
C TYR A 701 -7.12 -26.81 29.39
#